data_AF-A0A933IC52-F1
#
_entry.id   AF-A0A933IC52-F1
#
_cell.length_a   1.000
_cell.length_b   1.000
_cell.length_c   1.000
_cell.angle_alpha   90.00
_cell.angle_beta   90.00
_cell.angle_gamma   90.00
#
_symmetry.space_group_name_H-M   'P 1'
#
loop_
_entity.id
_entity.type
_entity.pdbx_description
1 polymer ?
#
loop_
_entity_poly.entity_id
_entity_poly.type
_entity_poly.pdbx_seq_one_letter_code
_entity_poly.pdbx_strand_id
1 'polypeptide(L)'
;MFSKKILAIAMLLVLSAALPFTWLACSKSSPTAPGDDTTPPPTTTTIDSVILAPTSYALVVGNTVQFTATAYDSGVAVSSTYTWSSSNATIASVSTTGMVTGVTAGGPVTITATVTGTTMKGTASVTVVSASAAGAIYVTSTPSGASIYLDGISASVGTTPDTISLVAAGSHDVDVILAGYPTQTRTINVLASQVTPVNFVMTAAASIIISANPTSIAADGNSNSKITAYLKDSQNHPIPDGSLVIFRIVGVGGINPGMITANDTTNAGKVEANITSSTVVGSVRAYAIAGPESSSVTINYTPGDAAAIGLGASPTTLIPDGISSSTITATVTDAYGNPVRAGTSVAFTTTLGTITSSATTNTAGVATAKLTSATKTGTANITATCGQATAQTSVVFSEGGATLALGSSPASILANGVSASTITATLTDGVNPISGQTILFATNSGTITASAVTNAAGIATATLVSTASAANIIATVTAQAFVVKGKDFSASKLPQTTTVTFEGVTFTLGANPASITANGSSTSAITATLTKTVSGAPIAGAAVNFSTVLGTITASAITNASGVAGVTLKSGSSTGTNTVTATYGATLTRTQTVEFTAVVISTVAVSASSSSIVANGTSSTTITALVKDNAGYPVPDGTPVTFNSSAGSITPSSATKDGSATATLTSSSTPASASVTATAGSITSASITVNFIAGEAATITITATRDSLVAGSAQIDTIRATVRDGSGNLVPDGVVVNFATTLGSITNSTTTVSGVATAYLTPGTVAGNAVITATSGTASANYNVVITPGGVNSIEIQTSSNTIQVSGTGGIETCVLTATVYDQNGNKLSDGTSVSFTILRGPGAGENLNKAGYGPVVIPTAGGVAKVSLNSGTKSGTVDIRITSGSVTSGAPQVTITAGPPFSLSLSTEIYSNVAKPSPGTYSAGFSALVQDKYSNPVADGRAVYFTLFTDSTFTTQFDSASIEGSGVTGATVPGSGIATVKMFWDSKPTFHNLVVRAETSGDSVWNQLAISIPIVDPALEVVLPAYFDSTKAVADTVSLSARLTDAYNVGIDSGAVYFSASGGKILVPMDVTDINGWAYSQLVIPAKRQKDIEVTFQSCGVEVKKTITASGGKKK
;
A
#
# COMPACT_ATOMS: atom_id res chain seq x y z
N MET A 1 -15.74 -15.88 18.25
CA MET A 1 -15.17 -17.21 18.56
C MET A 1 -15.87 -17.78 19.77
N PHE A 2 -16.88 -18.63 19.56
CA PHE A 2 -17.38 -19.61 20.52
C PHE A 2 -17.82 -20.79 19.66
N SER A 3 -17.33 -22.00 19.94
CA SER A 3 -17.88 -23.21 19.30
C SER A 3 -17.53 -24.47 20.10
N LYS A 4 -18.55 -25.08 20.69
CA LYS A 4 -18.97 -26.49 20.48
C LYS A 4 -20.20 -26.76 21.36
N LYS A 5 -21.41 -26.76 20.76
CA LYS A 5 -22.23 -27.90 20.28
C LYS A 5 -23.12 -28.49 21.41
N ILE A 6 -24.45 -28.22 21.44
CA ILE A 6 -25.60 -28.84 20.71
C ILE A 6 -25.84 -30.29 21.20
N LEU A 7 -26.87 -30.58 22.02
CA LEU A 7 -28.31 -30.82 21.76
C LEU A 7 -28.61 -32.19 21.12
N ALA A 8 -29.38 -33.05 21.80
CA ALA A 8 -30.43 -33.89 21.19
C ALA A 8 -31.31 -34.60 22.23
N ILE A 9 -32.62 -34.41 22.06
CA ILE A 9 -33.77 -35.10 22.67
C ILE A 9 -34.03 -36.39 21.87
N ALA A 10 -34.52 -37.45 22.51
CA ALA A 10 -35.29 -38.48 21.82
C ALA A 10 -36.31 -39.15 22.76
N MET A 11 -37.56 -39.23 22.30
CA MET A 11 -38.65 -40.01 22.88
C MET A 11 -39.07 -41.07 21.83
N LEU A 12 -39.32 -42.28 22.34
CA LEU A 12 -40.29 -43.30 21.89
C LEU A 12 -39.93 -44.42 20.88
N LEU A 13 -40.22 -45.64 21.38
CA LEU A 13 -40.70 -46.89 20.74
C LEU A 13 -39.71 -47.87 20.07
N VAL A 14 -39.54 -49.08 20.65
CA VAL A 14 -40.12 -50.38 20.20
C VAL A 14 -39.57 -51.55 21.05
N LEU A 15 -40.49 -52.22 21.74
CA LEU A 15 -40.67 -53.67 21.97
C LEU A 15 -39.45 -54.63 21.95
N SER A 16 -39.25 -55.34 23.08
CA SER A 16 -39.33 -56.81 23.23
C SER A 16 -38.22 -57.48 24.08
N ALA A 17 -38.69 -58.31 25.02
CA ALA A 17 -38.06 -59.49 25.63
C ALA A 17 -36.76 -59.33 26.47
N ALA A 18 -36.89 -59.44 27.79
CA ALA A 18 -36.50 -60.64 28.56
C ALA A 18 -36.47 -60.35 30.08
N LEU A 19 -37.38 -61.00 30.81
CA LEU A 19 -37.24 -61.38 32.22
C LEU A 19 -36.16 -62.49 32.32
N PRO A 20 -35.48 -62.76 33.47
CA PRO A 20 -36.15 -63.01 34.76
C PRO A 20 -35.41 -62.59 36.07
N PHE A 21 -36.18 -62.63 37.18
CA PHE A 21 -35.89 -63.15 38.54
C PHE A 21 -34.58 -62.70 39.26
N THR A 22 -34.51 -62.28 40.54
CA THR A 22 -35.39 -62.43 41.71
C THR A 22 -34.96 -61.49 42.85
N TRP A 23 -35.97 -60.88 43.51
CA TRP A 23 -36.23 -60.72 44.95
C TRP A 23 -35.10 -60.84 45.99
N LEU A 24 -34.94 -59.80 46.81
CA LEU A 24 -35.19 -59.90 48.26
C LEU A 24 -35.58 -58.54 48.86
N ALA A 25 -36.74 -58.51 49.49
CA ALA A 25 -37.38 -57.37 50.13
C ALA A 25 -36.87 -57.14 51.55
N CYS A 26 -36.95 -55.89 52.02
CA CYS A 26 -37.14 -55.58 53.44
C CYS A 26 -38.29 -54.56 53.54
N SER A 27 -39.41 -55.05 54.08
CA SER A 27 -40.66 -54.33 54.33
C SER A 27 -40.75 -53.86 55.77
N LYS A 28 -41.41 -52.72 56.01
CA LYS A 28 -42.32 -52.56 57.16
C LYS A 28 -43.42 -51.52 56.86
N SER A 29 -44.64 -52.05 56.79
CA SER A 29 -45.98 -51.46 56.97
C SER A 29 -46.14 -50.85 58.38
N SER A 30 -47.17 -50.09 58.79
CA SER A 30 -48.65 -50.01 58.58
C SER A 30 -49.15 -48.68 59.25
N PRO A 31 -50.45 -48.29 59.45
CA PRO A 31 -51.69 -49.08 59.76
C PRO A 31 -52.97 -48.58 59.01
N THR A 32 -54.18 -49.19 59.04
CA THR A 32 -55.09 -49.62 60.14
C THR A 32 -56.32 -50.42 59.61
N ALA A 33 -56.89 -51.35 60.42
CA ALA A 33 -58.31 -51.46 60.88
C ALA A 33 -58.85 -52.92 61.13
N PRO A 34 -59.88 -53.15 62.00
CA PRO A 34 -60.15 -54.43 62.70
C PRO A 34 -61.50 -55.16 62.40
N GLY A 35 -61.65 -56.44 62.81
CA GLY A 35 -62.94 -57.05 63.24
C GLY A 35 -63.30 -58.53 62.89
N ASP A 36 -63.35 -59.38 63.93
CA ASP A 36 -64.30 -60.49 64.28
C ASP A 36 -64.03 -62.02 64.03
N ASP A 37 -64.55 -62.85 64.96
CA ASP A 37 -64.12 -64.18 65.48
C ASP A 37 -65.16 -65.35 65.35
N THR A 38 -64.71 -66.63 65.45
CA THR A 38 -65.30 -67.85 66.13
C THR A 38 -65.40 -69.25 65.42
N THR A 39 -65.03 -70.33 66.18
CA THR A 39 -65.49 -71.79 66.26
C THR A 39 -64.48 -72.98 65.94
N PRO A 40 -64.66 -74.28 66.37
CA PRO A 40 -64.36 -74.99 67.68
C PRO A 40 -63.59 -76.39 67.59
N PRO A 41 -63.34 -77.24 68.67
CA PRO A 41 -62.43 -78.44 68.69
C PRO A 41 -63.07 -79.88 68.61
N PRO A 42 -62.32 -81.03 68.53
CA PRO A 42 -62.77 -82.33 67.93
C PRO A 42 -63.27 -83.50 68.88
N THR A 43 -63.85 -84.58 68.31
CA THR A 43 -64.63 -85.71 68.93
C THR A 43 -64.00 -87.14 68.84
N THR A 44 -64.47 -88.12 69.64
CA THR A 44 -63.98 -89.54 69.81
C THR A 44 -64.90 -90.67 69.24
N THR A 45 -64.35 -91.83 68.79
CA THR A 45 -65.00 -92.99 68.07
C THR A 45 -65.38 -94.24 68.92
N THR A 46 -66.39 -95.06 68.53
CA THR A 46 -66.97 -96.27 69.22
C THR A 46 -66.87 -97.57 68.36
N ILE A 47 -66.86 -98.81 68.93
CA ILE A 47 -66.67 -100.10 68.18
C ILE A 47 -67.84 -101.09 68.42
N ASP A 48 -68.34 -101.78 67.37
CA ASP A 48 -69.58 -102.59 67.40
C ASP A 48 -69.44 -104.11 67.19
N SER A 49 -68.39 -104.64 66.54
CA SER A 49 -68.18 -106.10 66.42
C SER A 49 -66.72 -106.50 66.17
N VAL A 50 -66.35 -107.77 66.42
CA VAL A 50 -65.00 -108.32 66.18
C VAL A 50 -65.09 -109.72 65.58
N ILE A 51 -64.39 -109.98 64.48
CA ILE A 51 -64.36 -111.28 63.78
C ILE A 51 -62.94 -111.85 63.79
N LEU A 52 -62.80 -113.17 64.02
CA LEU A 52 -61.53 -113.91 63.91
C LEU A 52 -61.47 -114.71 62.61
N ALA A 53 -60.30 -114.75 61.99
CA ALA A 53 -59.99 -115.61 60.86
C ALA A 53 -58.70 -116.43 61.16
N PRO A 54 -58.69 -117.76 60.94
CA PRO A 54 -59.86 -118.59 60.59
C PRO A 54 -60.89 -118.65 61.75
N THR A 55 -62.13 -119.05 61.48
CA THR A 55 -63.17 -119.20 62.52
C THR A 55 -63.11 -120.57 63.21
N SER A 56 -62.56 -121.57 62.53
CA SER A 56 -62.14 -122.83 63.11
C SER A 56 -60.92 -123.42 62.40
N TYR A 57 -60.07 -124.15 63.11
CA TYR A 57 -58.89 -124.79 62.51
C TYR A 57 -58.53 -126.11 63.19
N ALA A 58 -58.14 -127.12 62.40
CA ALA A 58 -57.60 -128.38 62.89
C ALA A 58 -56.06 -128.33 62.86
N LEU A 59 -55.44 -128.32 64.03
CA LEU A 59 -54.00 -128.10 64.19
C LEU A 59 -53.31 -129.39 64.64
N VAL A 60 -52.16 -129.73 64.08
CA VAL A 60 -51.39 -130.90 64.55
C VAL A 60 -50.57 -130.52 65.79
N VAL A 61 -50.43 -131.43 66.77
CA VAL A 61 -49.58 -131.22 67.97
C VAL A 61 -48.18 -130.76 67.55
N GLY A 62 -47.72 -129.65 68.13
CA GLY A 62 -46.43 -129.02 67.85
C GLY A 62 -46.47 -127.93 66.77
N ASN A 63 -47.50 -127.87 65.93
CA ASN A 63 -47.62 -126.84 64.90
C ASN A 63 -48.25 -125.56 65.44
N THR A 64 -47.98 -124.45 64.75
CA THR A 64 -48.57 -123.15 65.03
C THR A 64 -49.41 -122.66 63.85
N VAL A 65 -50.42 -121.86 64.12
CA VAL A 65 -51.23 -121.15 63.12
C VAL A 65 -51.55 -119.75 63.63
N GLN A 66 -51.49 -118.75 62.74
CA GLN A 66 -51.77 -117.37 63.10
C GLN A 66 -53.27 -117.09 62.95
N PHE A 67 -53.92 -116.65 64.02
CA PHE A 67 -55.27 -116.08 63.96
C PHE A 67 -55.18 -114.56 63.91
N THR A 68 -56.06 -113.93 63.13
CA THR A 68 -56.17 -112.48 63.05
C THR A 68 -57.54 -112.03 63.50
N ALA A 69 -57.61 -110.94 64.27
CA ALA A 69 -58.86 -110.32 64.69
C ALA A 69 -59.05 -108.98 63.98
N THR A 70 -60.28 -108.67 63.59
CA THR A 70 -60.65 -107.39 62.98
C THR A 70 -61.92 -106.85 63.64
N ALA A 71 -61.83 -105.63 64.16
CA ALA A 71 -62.90 -104.88 64.79
C ALA A 71 -63.60 -104.02 63.74
N TYR A 72 -64.91 -103.86 63.87
CA TYR A 72 -65.73 -103.06 62.98
C TYR A 72 -66.58 -102.06 63.77
N ASP A 73 -66.67 -100.83 63.28
CA ASP A 73 -67.64 -99.81 63.68
C ASP A 73 -68.59 -99.61 62.50
N SER A 74 -69.89 -99.83 62.72
CA SER A 74 -70.92 -99.64 61.69
C SER A 74 -70.63 -100.38 60.36
N GLY A 75 -69.97 -101.55 60.44
CA GLY A 75 -69.60 -102.39 59.30
C GLY A 75 -68.27 -102.04 58.62
N VAL A 76 -67.55 -101.02 59.10
CA VAL A 76 -66.23 -100.61 58.57
C VAL A 76 -65.12 -101.06 59.51
N ALA A 77 -64.07 -101.69 58.98
CA ALA A 77 -62.95 -102.18 59.78
C ALA A 77 -62.19 -101.01 60.43
N VAL A 78 -62.03 -101.06 61.76
CA VAL A 78 -61.35 -100.04 62.57
C VAL A 78 -60.05 -100.60 63.13
N SER A 79 -58.98 -99.81 63.00
CA SER A 79 -57.68 -100.18 63.57
C SER A 79 -57.77 -100.28 65.10
N SER A 80 -57.54 -101.47 65.64
CA SER A 80 -57.71 -101.80 67.06
C SER A 80 -56.60 -102.73 67.52
N THR A 81 -56.22 -102.64 68.80
CA THR A 81 -55.30 -103.59 69.43
C THR A 81 -56.10 -104.65 70.19
N TYR A 82 -55.61 -105.89 70.22
CA TYR A 82 -56.33 -107.03 70.83
C TYR A 82 -55.52 -107.69 71.94
N THR A 83 -56.23 -108.10 72.99
CA THR A 83 -55.75 -109.03 74.00
C THR A 83 -56.30 -110.43 73.71
N TRP A 84 -55.39 -111.41 73.63
CA TRP A 84 -55.71 -112.79 73.25
C TRP A 84 -55.75 -113.73 74.46
N SER A 85 -56.67 -114.69 74.44
CA SER A 85 -56.75 -115.76 75.45
C SER A 85 -57.21 -117.08 74.84
N SER A 86 -56.84 -118.18 75.50
CA SER A 86 -57.29 -119.53 75.18
C SER A 86 -58.10 -120.10 76.33
N SER A 87 -59.22 -120.79 76.02
CA SER A 87 -60.04 -121.44 77.04
C SER A 87 -59.32 -122.61 77.73
N ASN A 88 -58.32 -123.22 77.08
CA ASN A 88 -57.46 -124.23 77.67
C ASN A 88 -56.07 -124.23 77.01
N ALA A 89 -55.13 -123.49 77.63
CA ALA A 89 -53.76 -123.34 77.15
C ALA A 89 -52.92 -124.64 77.20
N THR A 90 -53.36 -125.69 77.91
CA THR A 90 -52.65 -126.98 77.94
C THR A 90 -52.92 -127.84 76.70
N ILE A 91 -53.99 -127.55 75.97
CA ILE A 91 -54.35 -128.19 74.70
C ILE A 91 -53.91 -127.29 73.53
N ALA A 92 -54.30 -126.01 73.53
CA ALA A 92 -53.84 -125.03 72.55
C ALA A 92 -53.53 -123.69 73.22
N SER A 93 -52.27 -123.23 73.16
CA SER A 93 -51.86 -121.95 73.71
C SER A 93 -51.94 -120.85 72.63
N VAL A 94 -52.19 -119.60 73.03
CA VAL A 94 -52.20 -118.44 72.11
C VAL A 94 -51.28 -117.35 72.62
N SER A 95 -50.50 -116.76 71.72
CA SER A 95 -49.60 -115.64 72.03
C SER A 95 -50.31 -114.29 71.97
N THR A 96 -49.63 -113.22 72.40
CA THR A 96 -50.15 -111.85 72.38
C THR A 96 -50.43 -111.30 70.98
N THR A 97 -49.87 -111.93 69.94
CA THR A 97 -50.11 -111.56 68.55
C THR A 97 -51.20 -112.40 67.87
N GLY A 98 -51.81 -113.37 68.57
CA GLY A 98 -52.83 -114.27 68.00
C GLY A 98 -52.27 -115.56 67.40
N MET A 99 -50.98 -115.84 67.55
CA MET A 99 -50.39 -117.11 67.10
C MET A 99 -50.76 -118.24 68.07
N VAL A 100 -51.48 -119.24 67.57
CA VAL A 100 -51.97 -120.40 68.32
C VAL A 100 -51.05 -121.59 68.09
N THR A 101 -50.62 -122.27 69.16
CA THR A 101 -49.77 -123.47 69.13
C THR A 101 -50.53 -124.67 69.68
N GLY A 102 -50.52 -125.79 68.95
CA GLY A 102 -51.09 -127.05 69.43
C GLY A 102 -50.13 -127.70 70.43
N VAL A 103 -50.53 -127.82 71.69
CA VAL A 103 -49.66 -128.31 72.78
C VAL A 103 -49.90 -129.79 73.04
N THR A 104 -51.16 -130.19 73.22
CA THR A 104 -51.55 -131.59 73.47
C THR A 104 -52.79 -131.92 72.65
N ALA A 105 -52.91 -133.15 72.14
CA ALA A 105 -54.09 -133.53 71.37
C ALA A 105 -55.36 -133.45 72.22
N GLY A 106 -56.42 -132.85 71.67
CA GLY A 106 -57.67 -132.58 72.38
C GLY A 106 -58.37 -131.31 71.87
N GLY A 107 -59.49 -130.98 72.48
CA GLY A 107 -60.35 -129.85 72.10
C GLY A 107 -61.79 -130.28 71.83
N PRO A 108 -62.67 -129.36 71.39
CA PRO A 108 -62.34 -128.02 70.91
C PRO A 108 -61.91 -127.04 72.01
N VAL A 109 -60.92 -126.20 71.70
CA VAL A 109 -60.45 -125.08 72.51
C VAL A 109 -60.87 -123.78 71.86
N THR A 110 -61.41 -122.84 72.64
CA THR A 110 -61.88 -121.55 72.14
C THR A 110 -60.78 -120.51 72.30
N ILE A 111 -60.36 -119.91 71.19
CA ILE A 111 -59.43 -118.77 71.16
C ILE A 111 -60.25 -117.49 71.08
N THR A 112 -59.97 -116.53 71.97
CA THR A 112 -60.71 -115.27 72.08
C THR A 112 -59.77 -114.08 71.89
N ALA A 113 -60.17 -113.11 71.06
CA ALA A 113 -59.51 -111.81 70.94
C ALA A 113 -60.45 -110.70 71.42
N THR A 114 -60.01 -109.89 72.40
CA THR A 114 -60.78 -108.77 72.97
C THR A 114 -60.13 -107.45 72.58
N VAL A 115 -60.89 -106.45 72.12
CA VAL A 115 -60.34 -105.13 71.79
C VAL A 115 -59.92 -104.39 73.06
N THR A 116 -58.67 -103.93 73.10
CA THR A 116 -58.06 -103.27 74.27
C THR A 116 -58.83 -102.01 74.65
N GLY A 117 -59.18 -101.89 75.93
CA GLY A 117 -59.94 -100.74 76.45
C GLY A 117 -61.46 -100.82 76.24
N THR A 118 -61.97 -101.90 75.64
CA THR A 118 -63.41 -102.15 75.47
C THR A 118 -63.79 -103.55 75.96
N THR A 119 -65.08 -103.86 75.96
CA THR A 119 -65.61 -105.21 76.28
C THR A 119 -65.87 -106.07 75.03
N MET A 120 -65.59 -105.56 73.83
CA MET A 120 -65.91 -106.22 72.55
C MET A 120 -64.89 -107.32 72.21
N LYS A 121 -65.38 -108.51 71.83
CA LYS A 121 -64.56 -109.71 71.59
C LYS A 121 -65.06 -110.56 70.43
N GLY A 122 -64.14 -111.27 69.78
CA GLY A 122 -64.41 -112.33 68.79
C GLY A 122 -63.79 -113.66 69.21
N THR A 123 -64.33 -114.78 68.72
CA THR A 123 -63.90 -116.14 69.12
C THR A 123 -63.73 -117.09 67.94
N ALA A 124 -62.79 -118.03 68.03
CA ALA A 124 -62.57 -119.11 67.06
C ALA A 124 -62.35 -120.47 67.75
N SER A 125 -62.65 -121.57 67.06
CA SER A 125 -62.55 -122.94 67.60
C SER A 125 -61.35 -123.72 67.06
N VAL A 126 -60.50 -124.25 67.93
CA VAL A 126 -59.29 -125.01 67.55
C VAL A 126 -59.35 -126.43 68.10
N THR A 127 -59.13 -127.42 67.25
CA THR A 127 -58.96 -128.82 67.65
C THR A 127 -57.55 -129.27 67.36
N VAL A 128 -56.86 -129.84 68.35
CA VAL A 128 -55.48 -130.30 68.20
C VAL A 128 -55.44 -131.81 67.99
N VAL A 129 -54.89 -132.27 66.86
CA VAL A 129 -54.79 -133.69 66.49
C VAL A 129 -53.35 -134.21 66.64
N SER A 130 -53.18 -135.49 66.97
CA SER A 130 -51.86 -136.10 67.13
C SER A 130 -51.07 -136.16 65.81
N ALA A 131 -49.74 -135.99 65.85
CA ALA A 131 -48.88 -135.99 64.66
C ALA A 131 -48.94 -137.27 63.81
N SER A 132 -49.28 -138.42 64.39
CA SER A 132 -49.49 -139.67 63.65
C SER A 132 -50.73 -139.67 62.73
N ALA A 133 -51.62 -138.69 62.86
CA ALA A 133 -52.86 -138.59 62.09
C ALA A 133 -52.78 -137.61 60.89
N ALA A 134 -51.58 -137.10 60.55
CA ALA A 134 -51.37 -136.11 59.49
C ALA A 134 -50.81 -136.73 58.19
N GLY A 135 -51.14 -136.16 57.03
CA GLY A 135 -50.60 -136.46 55.69
C GLY A 135 -49.83 -135.26 55.09
N ALA A 136 -49.68 -135.22 53.76
CA ALA A 136 -49.02 -134.15 53.02
C ALA A 136 -49.68 -133.88 51.66
N ILE A 137 -49.42 -132.72 51.05
CA ILE A 137 -49.95 -132.30 49.73
C ILE A 137 -48.80 -131.87 48.83
N TYR A 138 -48.77 -132.33 47.56
CA TYR A 138 -47.82 -131.85 46.54
C TYR A 138 -48.54 -131.01 45.47
N VAL A 139 -48.22 -129.72 45.34
CA VAL A 139 -48.94 -128.75 44.49
C VAL A 139 -48.08 -128.26 43.34
N THR A 140 -48.62 -128.19 42.11
CA THR A 140 -47.93 -127.73 40.88
C THR A 140 -48.79 -126.74 40.06
N SER A 141 -48.19 -125.84 39.27
CA SER A 141 -48.94 -124.94 38.35
C SER A 141 -48.18 -124.62 37.04
N THR A 142 -48.93 -124.20 36.00
CA THR A 142 -48.41 -123.69 34.72
C THR A 142 -49.06 -122.33 34.37
N PRO A 143 -48.32 -121.20 34.38
CA PRO A 143 -46.89 -121.07 34.74
C PRO A 143 -46.60 -121.46 36.19
N SER A 144 -45.37 -121.89 36.48
CA SER A 144 -44.91 -122.21 37.84
C SER A 144 -44.61 -120.94 38.66
N GLY A 145 -44.52 -121.07 39.98
CA GLY A 145 -44.23 -119.94 40.88
C GLY A 145 -45.48 -119.26 41.42
N ALA A 146 -46.66 -119.88 41.27
CA ALA A 146 -47.87 -119.42 41.93
C ALA A 146 -47.78 -119.69 43.44
N SER A 147 -48.18 -118.70 44.24
CA SER A 147 -48.27 -118.83 45.70
C SER A 147 -49.40 -119.78 46.08
N ILE A 148 -49.11 -120.73 46.97
CA ILE A 148 -50.03 -121.76 47.44
C ILE A 148 -50.65 -121.28 48.76
N TYR A 149 -51.97 -121.40 48.89
CA TYR A 149 -52.69 -121.17 50.13
C TYR A 149 -53.55 -122.39 50.46
N LEU A 150 -53.70 -122.68 51.76
CA LEU A 150 -54.41 -123.86 52.25
C LEU A 150 -55.52 -123.43 53.23
N ASP A 151 -56.73 -123.93 53.02
CA ASP A 151 -57.90 -123.77 53.91
C ASP A 151 -58.23 -122.33 54.30
N GLY A 152 -58.04 -121.39 53.37
CA GLY A 152 -58.32 -119.97 53.60
C GLY A 152 -57.33 -119.27 54.54
N ILE A 153 -56.17 -119.88 54.84
CA ILE A 153 -55.09 -119.20 55.56
C ILE A 153 -54.50 -118.11 54.66
N SER A 154 -54.51 -116.85 55.14
CA SER A 154 -54.06 -115.68 54.37
C SER A 154 -52.54 -115.64 54.13
N ALA A 155 -51.76 -116.43 54.87
CA ALA A 155 -50.33 -116.60 54.65
C ALA A 155 -50.10 -117.75 53.68
N SER A 156 -49.28 -117.51 52.65
CA SER A 156 -48.94 -118.55 51.70
C SER A 156 -48.14 -119.65 52.38
N VAL A 157 -48.55 -120.90 52.16
CA VAL A 157 -47.89 -122.09 52.73
C VAL A 157 -46.70 -122.55 51.90
N GLY A 158 -46.53 -122.03 50.68
CA GLY A 158 -45.44 -122.37 49.77
C GLY A 158 -45.65 -121.78 48.38
N THR A 159 -44.77 -122.10 47.43
CA THR A 159 -44.92 -121.67 46.01
C THR A 159 -44.75 -122.86 45.09
N THR A 160 -45.64 -123.02 44.12
CA THR A 160 -45.62 -124.16 43.19
C THR A 160 -44.32 -124.24 42.37
N PRO A 161 -43.69 -125.43 42.23
CA PRO A 161 -44.07 -126.71 42.82
C PRO A 161 -43.58 -126.88 44.26
N ASP A 162 -44.44 -127.31 45.20
CA ASP A 162 -44.07 -127.50 46.62
C ASP A 162 -44.79 -128.68 47.30
N THR A 163 -44.21 -129.24 48.36
CA THR A 163 -44.82 -130.28 49.22
C THR A 163 -45.11 -129.75 50.63
N ILE A 164 -46.38 -129.59 50.97
CA ILE A 164 -46.84 -129.16 52.30
C ILE A 164 -47.00 -130.40 53.18
N SER A 165 -46.14 -130.54 54.19
CA SER A 165 -46.14 -131.70 55.11
C SER A 165 -46.95 -131.43 56.39
N LEU A 166 -47.35 -132.50 57.10
CA LEU A 166 -48.11 -132.44 58.36
C LEU A 166 -49.46 -131.72 58.26
N VAL A 167 -50.14 -131.92 57.13
CA VAL A 167 -51.52 -131.46 56.92
C VAL A 167 -52.47 -132.47 57.57
N ALA A 168 -53.49 -132.01 58.28
CA ALA A 168 -54.45 -132.93 58.90
C ALA A 168 -55.09 -133.87 57.85
N ALA A 169 -55.47 -135.08 58.23
CA ALA A 169 -56.25 -135.91 57.31
C ALA A 169 -57.68 -135.35 57.19
N GLY A 170 -58.16 -135.13 55.97
CA GLY A 170 -59.46 -134.52 55.71
C GLY A 170 -59.53 -133.78 54.38
N SER A 171 -60.65 -133.09 54.15
CA SER A 171 -60.84 -132.24 52.98
C SER A 171 -60.13 -130.89 53.18
N HIS A 172 -59.39 -130.47 52.17
CA HIS A 172 -58.60 -129.23 52.18
C HIS A 172 -58.77 -128.46 50.87
N ASP A 173 -58.90 -127.15 50.97
CA ASP A 173 -58.95 -126.25 49.81
C ASP A 173 -57.55 -125.72 49.48
N VAL A 174 -57.08 -125.95 48.26
CA VAL A 174 -55.79 -125.47 47.77
C VAL A 174 -56.03 -124.38 46.73
N ASP A 175 -55.57 -123.16 47.04
CA ASP A 175 -55.59 -122.04 46.11
C ASP A 175 -54.19 -121.78 45.55
N VAL A 176 -54.11 -121.49 44.24
CA VAL A 176 -52.90 -120.96 43.61
C VAL A 176 -53.16 -119.59 43.00
N ILE A 177 -52.28 -118.64 43.33
CA ILE A 177 -52.38 -117.25 42.88
C ILE A 177 -51.07 -116.87 42.18
N LEU A 178 -51.18 -116.40 40.94
CA LEU A 178 -50.07 -115.86 40.16
C LEU A 178 -50.49 -114.51 39.56
N ALA A 179 -49.66 -113.49 39.73
CA ALA A 179 -49.95 -112.15 39.23
C ALA A 179 -50.16 -112.15 37.71
N GLY A 180 -51.24 -111.49 37.25
CA GLY A 180 -51.61 -111.44 35.82
C GLY A 180 -52.50 -112.58 35.35
N TYR A 181 -52.88 -113.50 36.25
CA TYR A 181 -53.76 -114.63 35.98
C TYR A 181 -54.88 -114.70 37.03
N PRO A 182 -56.06 -115.24 36.67
CA PRO A 182 -57.14 -115.46 37.64
C PRO A 182 -56.75 -116.54 38.66
N THR A 183 -57.10 -116.34 39.93
CA THR A 183 -56.92 -117.32 41.02
C THR A 183 -57.57 -118.65 40.65
N GLN A 184 -56.89 -119.76 40.97
CA GLN A 184 -57.43 -121.10 40.78
C GLN A 184 -57.53 -121.82 42.12
N THR A 185 -58.68 -122.44 42.39
CA THR A 185 -58.98 -123.16 43.62
C THR A 185 -59.29 -124.62 43.31
N ARG A 186 -58.74 -125.56 44.09
CA ARG A 186 -59.14 -126.98 44.05
C ARG A 186 -59.22 -127.57 45.45
N THR A 187 -60.37 -128.16 45.77
CA THR A 187 -60.55 -128.99 46.95
C THR A 187 -59.94 -130.37 46.72
N ILE A 188 -59.14 -130.83 47.67
CA ILE A 188 -58.52 -132.17 47.69
C ILE A 188 -58.78 -132.86 49.02
N ASN A 189 -58.69 -134.19 49.04
CA ASN A 189 -58.80 -134.96 50.27
C ASN A 189 -57.41 -135.51 50.64
N VAL A 190 -56.92 -135.19 51.83
CA VAL A 190 -55.63 -135.63 52.37
C VAL A 190 -55.85 -136.83 53.27
N LEU A 191 -55.12 -137.93 53.02
CA LEU A 191 -55.16 -139.13 53.84
C LEU A 191 -53.96 -139.16 54.80
N ALA A 192 -54.17 -139.68 56.02
CA ALA A 192 -53.11 -139.78 57.02
C ALA A 192 -51.90 -140.56 56.48
N SER A 193 -50.69 -140.03 56.72
CA SER A 193 -49.40 -140.58 56.28
C SER A 193 -49.21 -140.74 54.76
N GLN A 194 -50.02 -140.12 53.90
CA GLN A 194 -49.86 -140.11 52.43
C GLN A 194 -49.63 -138.70 51.86
N VAL A 195 -49.08 -138.61 50.64
CA VAL A 195 -48.91 -137.36 49.87
C VAL A 195 -49.95 -137.30 48.74
N THR A 196 -50.83 -136.28 48.74
CA THR A 196 -51.85 -136.07 47.69
C THR A 196 -51.38 -135.03 46.65
N PRO A 197 -51.27 -135.37 45.34
CA PRO A 197 -50.84 -134.42 44.31
C PRO A 197 -51.99 -133.57 43.71
N VAL A 198 -51.71 -132.31 43.33
CA VAL A 198 -52.66 -131.39 42.64
C VAL A 198 -51.93 -130.47 41.63
N ASN A 199 -52.56 -130.19 40.48
CA ASN A 199 -52.00 -129.36 39.38
C ASN A 199 -52.99 -128.28 38.88
N PHE A 200 -52.46 -127.15 38.40
CA PHE A 200 -53.22 -125.97 37.91
C PHE A 200 -52.65 -125.39 36.58
N VAL A 201 -53.51 -124.84 35.71
CA VAL A 201 -53.14 -124.18 34.43
C VAL A 201 -53.84 -122.81 34.32
N MET A 202 -53.13 -121.76 33.90
CA MET A 202 -53.63 -120.36 33.94
C MET A 202 -53.51 -119.60 32.58
N THR A 203 -54.48 -118.74 32.20
CA THR A 203 -54.53 -117.92 30.94
C THR A 203 -54.85 -116.41 31.15
N ALA A 204 -54.35 -115.50 30.29
CA ALA A 204 -54.46 -114.02 30.39
C ALA A 204 -55.39 -113.34 29.33
N ALA A 205 -55.83 -112.08 29.54
CA ALA A 205 -56.78 -111.32 28.68
C ALA A 205 -56.12 -110.48 27.55
N ALA A 206 -56.86 -110.17 26.45
CA ALA A 206 -56.28 -109.57 25.22
C ALA A 206 -56.84 -108.21 24.74
N SER A 207 -58.04 -107.76 25.17
CA SER A 207 -58.53 -106.40 24.86
C SER A 207 -59.62 -105.90 25.82
N ILE A 208 -59.74 -104.57 25.96
CA ILE A 208 -60.76 -103.87 26.76
C ILE A 208 -61.36 -102.67 26.01
N ILE A 209 -62.69 -102.52 26.04
CA ILE A 209 -63.42 -101.38 25.42
C ILE A 209 -64.34 -100.75 26.47
N ILE A 210 -64.39 -99.42 26.54
CA ILE A 210 -65.24 -98.66 27.48
C ILE A 210 -66.10 -97.63 26.73
N SER A 211 -67.36 -97.45 27.17
CA SER A 211 -68.29 -96.43 26.68
C SER A 211 -68.99 -95.71 27.84
N ALA A 212 -69.45 -94.46 27.63
CA ALA A 212 -70.22 -93.66 28.58
C ALA A 212 -71.55 -93.21 27.97
N ASN A 213 -72.63 -93.19 28.75
CA ASN A 213 -73.93 -92.68 28.32
C ASN A 213 -74.70 -92.05 29.51
N PRO A 214 -75.07 -90.75 29.43
CA PRO A 214 -74.71 -89.77 28.40
C PRO A 214 -73.24 -89.30 28.52
N THR A 215 -72.66 -88.78 27.43
CA THR A 215 -71.27 -88.25 27.40
C THR A 215 -71.15 -86.79 27.85
N SER A 216 -72.26 -86.15 28.23
CA SER A 216 -72.31 -84.79 28.78
C SER A 216 -73.40 -84.69 29.85
N ILE A 217 -73.08 -84.12 31.01
CA ILE A 217 -73.96 -83.97 32.18
C ILE A 217 -73.74 -82.61 32.87
N ALA A 218 -74.68 -82.13 33.67
CA ALA A 218 -74.52 -80.86 34.39
C ALA A 218 -73.50 -80.98 35.54
N ALA A 219 -72.73 -79.92 35.78
CA ALA A 219 -71.76 -79.83 36.87
C ALA A 219 -72.46 -79.44 38.20
N ASP A 220 -73.42 -80.24 38.64
CA ASP A 220 -74.28 -80.00 39.81
C ASP A 220 -73.96 -80.91 41.01
N GLY A 221 -72.98 -81.80 40.89
CA GLY A 221 -72.64 -82.77 41.92
C GLY A 221 -73.59 -83.98 42.00
N ASN A 222 -74.64 -84.04 41.17
CA ASN A 222 -75.73 -85.01 41.28
C ASN A 222 -76.06 -85.73 39.97
N SER A 223 -75.77 -85.10 38.83
CA SER A 223 -76.02 -85.67 37.51
C SER A 223 -75.12 -86.88 37.28
N ASN A 224 -75.67 -87.95 36.69
CA ASN A 224 -74.96 -89.22 36.56
C ASN A 224 -74.75 -89.62 35.09
N SER A 225 -73.57 -90.15 34.78
CA SER A 225 -73.26 -90.84 33.52
C SER A 225 -72.89 -92.29 33.79
N LYS A 226 -73.54 -93.23 33.08
CA LYS A 226 -73.26 -94.66 33.22
C LYS A 226 -72.12 -95.04 32.27
N ILE A 227 -71.08 -95.68 32.80
CA ILE A 227 -69.99 -96.27 32.03
C ILE A 227 -70.09 -97.79 31.97
N THR A 228 -69.67 -98.36 30.85
CA THR A 228 -69.70 -99.80 30.60
C THR A 228 -68.40 -100.23 29.94
N ALA A 229 -67.72 -101.23 30.52
CA ALA A 229 -66.52 -101.85 29.99
C ALA A 229 -66.77 -103.30 29.57
N TYR A 230 -66.14 -103.74 28.47
CA TYR A 230 -66.17 -105.11 27.96
C TYR A 230 -64.75 -105.66 27.82
N LEU A 231 -64.48 -106.86 28.38
CA LEU A 231 -63.22 -107.59 28.30
C LEU A 231 -63.35 -108.77 27.33
N LYS A 232 -62.39 -108.90 26.43
CA LYS A 232 -62.38 -109.98 25.45
C LYS A 232 -61.01 -110.65 25.30
N ASP A 233 -61.01 -111.93 24.99
CA ASP A 233 -59.80 -112.67 24.62
C ASP A 233 -59.31 -112.30 23.20
N SER A 234 -58.18 -112.90 22.77
CA SER A 234 -57.59 -112.65 21.46
C SER A 234 -58.46 -113.13 20.29
N GLN A 235 -59.49 -113.93 20.58
CA GLN A 235 -60.50 -114.43 19.65
C GLN A 235 -61.82 -113.64 19.73
N ASN A 236 -61.85 -112.53 20.49
CA ASN A 236 -62.99 -111.63 20.66
C ASN A 236 -64.16 -112.25 21.47
N HIS A 237 -63.95 -113.33 22.22
CA HIS A 237 -64.93 -113.89 23.16
C HIS A 237 -64.84 -113.19 24.51
N PRO A 238 -65.97 -113.07 25.26
CA PRO A 238 -65.94 -112.50 26.60
C PRO A 238 -65.08 -113.34 27.55
N ILE A 239 -64.23 -112.68 28.34
CA ILE A 239 -63.46 -113.36 29.38
C ILE A 239 -64.42 -113.88 30.48
N PRO A 240 -64.30 -115.15 30.92
CA PRO A 240 -65.14 -115.72 31.98
C PRO A 240 -65.14 -114.95 33.31
N ASP A 241 -66.16 -115.23 34.12
CA ASP A 241 -66.52 -114.46 35.31
C ASP A 241 -65.42 -114.40 36.37
N GLY A 242 -65.33 -113.28 37.08
CA GLY A 242 -64.38 -113.07 38.18
C GLY A 242 -63.10 -112.29 37.82
N SER A 243 -62.95 -111.81 36.59
CA SER A 243 -61.79 -110.99 36.20
C SER A 243 -61.95 -109.56 36.72
N LEU A 244 -61.01 -109.08 37.53
CA LEU A 244 -61.09 -107.73 38.12
C LEU A 244 -60.90 -106.64 37.06
N VAL A 245 -61.88 -105.72 36.97
CA VAL A 245 -61.76 -104.48 36.19
C VAL A 245 -61.67 -103.31 37.14
N ILE A 246 -60.59 -102.56 37.01
CA ILE A 246 -60.35 -101.37 37.80
C ILE A 246 -60.82 -100.16 37.00
N PHE A 247 -61.86 -99.48 37.50
CA PHE A 247 -62.24 -98.18 36.97
C PHE A 247 -61.46 -97.07 37.67
N ARG A 248 -60.84 -96.21 36.87
CA ARG A 248 -60.17 -95.00 37.37
C ARG A 248 -60.73 -93.79 36.66
N ILE A 249 -61.14 -92.79 37.42
CA ILE A 249 -61.57 -91.52 36.87
C ILE A 249 -60.53 -90.46 37.19
N VAL A 250 -60.17 -89.66 36.20
CA VAL A 250 -59.27 -88.52 36.37
C VAL A 250 -59.89 -87.29 35.74
N GLY A 251 -59.84 -86.18 36.47
CA GLY A 251 -60.20 -84.89 35.94
C GLY A 251 -59.17 -84.45 34.91
N VAL A 252 -59.63 -84.05 33.72
CA VAL A 252 -58.78 -83.42 32.72
C VAL A 252 -58.55 -81.98 33.17
N GLY A 253 -57.29 -81.60 33.38
CA GLY A 253 -56.94 -80.25 33.84
C GLY A 253 -57.12 -79.98 35.34
N GLY A 254 -57.13 -81.02 36.19
CA GLY A 254 -57.11 -80.86 37.65
C GLY A 254 -58.46 -80.62 38.32
N ILE A 255 -59.56 -80.78 37.58
CA ILE A 255 -60.91 -80.78 38.17
C ILE A 255 -61.11 -82.00 39.09
N ASN A 256 -61.89 -81.86 40.16
CA ASN A 256 -62.32 -83.01 40.94
C ASN A 256 -63.13 -83.95 40.03
N PRO A 257 -62.68 -85.20 39.80
CA PRO A 257 -63.35 -86.07 38.84
C PRO A 257 -64.78 -86.48 39.23
N GLY A 258 -65.20 -86.24 40.48
CA GLY A 258 -66.46 -86.76 41.01
C GLY A 258 -66.29 -88.18 41.55
N MET A 259 -67.39 -88.82 41.93
CA MET A 259 -67.38 -90.17 42.50
C MET A 259 -67.67 -91.20 41.40
N ILE A 260 -66.89 -92.28 41.40
CA ILE A 260 -67.15 -93.47 40.58
C ILE A 260 -67.36 -94.66 41.51
N THR A 261 -68.33 -95.52 41.18
CA THR A 261 -68.51 -96.79 41.92
C THR A 261 -67.28 -97.69 41.68
N ALA A 262 -66.76 -98.31 42.75
CA ALA A 262 -65.45 -98.98 42.79
C ALA A 262 -65.35 -100.24 41.90
N ASN A 263 -64.11 -100.72 41.72
CA ASN A 263 -63.71 -101.89 40.92
C ASN A 263 -64.69 -103.06 41.07
N ASP A 264 -65.00 -103.71 39.96
CA ASP A 264 -65.95 -104.81 39.92
C ASP A 264 -65.42 -105.90 38.98
N THR A 265 -65.85 -107.13 39.21
CA THR A 265 -65.41 -108.30 38.44
C THR A 265 -66.28 -108.52 37.22
N THR A 266 -65.72 -109.08 36.15
CA THR A 266 -66.49 -109.42 34.96
C THR A 266 -67.64 -110.35 35.30
N ASN A 267 -68.81 -110.01 34.76
CA ASN A 267 -69.97 -110.90 34.61
C ASN A 267 -70.27 -111.00 33.11
N ALA A 268 -70.08 -112.17 32.52
CA ALA A 268 -70.11 -112.43 31.08
C ALA A 268 -69.23 -111.46 30.26
N GLY A 269 -68.03 -111.14 30.76
CA GLY A 269 -67.08 -110.23 30.12
C GLY A 269 -67.47 -108.75 30.12
N LYS A 270 -68.49 -108.35 30.91
CA LYS A 270 -68.96 -106.96 31.03
C LYS A 270 -68.84 -106.46 32.48
N VAL A 271 -68.53 -105.17 32.64
CA VAL A 271 -68.57 -104.46 33.93
C VAL A 271 -69.17 -103.06 33.74
N GLU A 272 -69.99 -102.58 34.69
CA GLU A 272 -70.61 -101.26 34.65
C GLU A 272 -70.29 -100.45 35.91
N ALA A 273 -70.20 -99.13 35.77
CA ALA A 273 -70.10 -98.22 36.91
C ALA A 273 -70.85 -96.91 36.60
N ASN A 274 -71.23 -96.18 37.64
CA ASN A 274 -71.80 -94.83 37.48
C ASN A 274 -70.77 -93.79 37.89
N ILE A 275 -70.71 -92.71 37.12
CA ILE A 275 -69.95 -91.50 37.43
C ILE A 275 -70.96 -90.43 37.82
N THR A 276 -70.81 -89.87 39.02
CA THR A 276 -71.55 -88.67 39.45
C THR A 276 -70.70 -87.44 39.14
N SER A 277 -71.31 -86.44 38.52
CA SER A 277 -70.67 -85.19 38.14
C SER A 277 -70.07 -84.47 39.35
N SER A 278 -69.08 -83.61 39.13
CA SER A 278 -68.62 -82.66 40.15
C SER A 278 -69.47 -81.38 40.12
N THR A 279 -69.28 -80.46 41.07
CA THR A 279 -69.86 -79.11 41.04
C THR A 279 -69.07 -78.11 40.18
N VAL A 280 -67.96 -78.55 39.57
CA VAL A 280 -67.06 -77.76 38.72
C VAL A 280 -67.17 -78.23 37.26
N VAL A 281 -67.33 -77.28 36.36
CA VAL A 281 -67.39 -77.52 34.90
C VAL A 281 -66.03 -77.97 34.36
N GLY A 282 -66.04 -78.86 33.36
CA GLY A 282 -64.81 -79.40 32.77
C GLY A 282 -65.03 -80.75 32.11
N SER A 283 -63.97 -81.52 31.91
CA SER A 283 -64.06 -82.87 31.33
C SER A 283 -63.37 -83.88 32.23
N VAL A 284 -63.99 -85.03 32.43
CA VAL A 284 -63.40 -86.17 33.14
C VAL A 284 -63.13 -87.29 32.16
N ARG A 285 -62.04 -88.01 32.36
CA ARG A 285 -61.71 -89.20 31.59
C ARG A 285 -61.76 -90.43 32.50
N ALA A 286 -62.64 -91.36 32.16
CA ALA A 286 -62.78 -92.63 32.85
C ALA A 286 -61.99 -93.70 32.10
N TYR A 287 -61.16 -94.44 32.83
CA TYR A 287 -60.34 -95.54 32.36
C TYR A 287 -60.90 -96.85 32.92
N ALA A 288 -60.99 -97.88 32.09
CA ALA A 288 -61.14 -99.26 32.52
C ALA A 288 -59.81 -99.97 32.30
N ILE A 289 -59.33 -100.68 33.34
CA ILE A 289 -58.02 -101.36 33.34
C ILE A 289 -58.21 -102.81 33.79
N ALA A 290 -57.69 -103.76 33.03
CA ALA A 290 -57.70 -105.18 33.36
C ALA A 290 -56.37 -105.84 32.98
N GLY A 291 -55.52 -106.11 33.96
CA GLY A 291 -54.15 -106.59 33.71
C GLY A 291 -53.33 -105.55 32.91
N PRO A 292 -52.67 -105.93 31.81
CA PRO A 292 -51.92 -104.99 30.95
C PRO A 292 -52.80 -104.13 30.05
N GLU A 293 -54.09 -104.46 29.89
CA GLU A 293 -54.99 -103.78 28.96
C GLU A 293 -55.71 -102.59 29.61
N SER A 294 -55.81 -101.47 28.88
CA SER A 294 -56.56 -100.29 29.34
C SER A 294 -57.26 -99.55 28.19
N SER A 295 -58.43 -98.98 28.45
CA SER A 295 -59.17 -98.10 27.52
C SER A 295 -59.84 -96.95 28.28
N SER A 296 -60.19 -95.87 27.59
CA SER A 296 -60.77 -94.68 28.22
C SER A 296 -61.91 -94.02 27.44
N VAL A 297 -62.79 -93.30 28.15
CA VAL A 297 -63.89 -92.49 27.61
C VAL A 297 -63.94 -91.12 28.31
N THR A 298 -64.32 -90.07 27.60
CA THR A 298 -64.43 -88.70 28.16
C THR A 298 -65.89 -88.31 28.38
N ILE A 299 -66.20 -87.73 29.55
CA ILE A 299 -67.51 -87.16 29.91
C ILE A 299 -67.32 -85.67 30.19
N ASN A 300 -68.19 -84.82 29.65
CA ASN A 300 -68.14 -83.37 29.85
C ASN A 300 -69.14 -82.91 30.91
N TYR A 301 -68.68 -82.11 31.86
CA TYR A 301 -69.48 -81.43 32.88
C TYR A 301 -69.80 -80.01 32.40
N THR A 302 -71.06 -79.72 32.11
CA THR A 302 -71.51 -78.43 31.57
C THR A 302 -72.12 -77.54 32.66
N PRO A 303 -71.99 -76.20 32.55
CA PRO A 303 -72.56 -75.26 33.52
C PRO A 303 -74.10 -75.36 33.58
N GLY A 304 -74.68 -75.07 34.74
CA GLY A 304 -76.13 -74.98 34.92
C GLY A 304 -76.74 -73.67 34.39
N ASP A 305 -78.03 -73.48 34.64
CA ASP A 305 -78.74 -72.25 34.29
C ASP A 305 -78.25 -71.04 35.11
N ALA A 306 -78.40 -69.84 34.55
CA ALA A 306 -77.96 -68.59 35.20
C ALA A 306 -78.68 -68.35 36.54
N ALA A 307 -77.90 -68.21 37.61
CA ALA A 307 -78.41 -67.99 38.98
C ALA A 307 -77.97 -66.64 39.58
N ALA A 308 -76.79 -66.13 39.22
CA ALA A 308 -76.27 -64.86 39.75
C ALA A 308 -75.59 -64.02 38.65
N ILE A 309 -75.64 -62.69 38.81
CA ILE A 309 -74.95 -61.72 37.93
C ILE A 309 -74.11 -60.78 38.80
N GLY A 310 -72.80 -60.75 38.59
CA GLY A 310 -71.92 -59.70 39.09
C GLY A 310 -71.85 -58.57 38.07
N LEU A 311 -72.30 -57.36 38.42
CA LEU A 311 -72.41 -56.23 37.51
C LEU A 311 -71.50 -55.07 37.93
N GLY A 312 -70.56 -54.68 37.07
CA GLY A 312 -69.63 -53.57 37.30
C GLY A 312 -69.65 -52.56 36.16
N ALA A 313 -69.32 -51.30 36.47
CA ALA A 313 -69.18 -50.23 35.49
C ALA A 313 -67.78 -49.62 35.56
N SER A 314 -67.16 -49.35 34.41
CA SER A 314 -65.85 -48.70 34.34
C SER A 314 -65.77 -47.74 33.14
N PRO A 315 -65.59 -46.42 33.37
CA PRO A 315 -65.59 -45.73 34.68
C PRO A 315 -66.99 -45.65 35.34
N THR A 316 -67.04 -45.45 36.67
CA THR A 316 -68.28 -45.30 37.46
C THR A 316 -68.84 -43.86 37.46
N THR A 317 -68.11 -42.91 36.88
CA THR A 317 -68.56 -41.54 36.65
C THR A 317 -68.32 -41.15 35.18
N LEU A 318 -69.24 -40.37 34.60
CA LEU A 318 -69.12 -39.83 33.23
C LEU A 318 -69.45 -38.35 33.22
N ILE A 319 -68.86 -37.61 32.29
CA ILE A 319 -69.26 -36.22 32.01
C ILE A 319 -70.58 -36.26 31.21
N PRO A 320 -71.59 -35.44 31.55
CA PRO A 320 -72.89 -35.41 30.85
C PRO A 320 -72.80 -34.66 29.50
N ASP A 321 -71.95 -35.13 28.59
CA ASP A 321 -71.70 -34.51 27.28
C ASP A 321 -72.41 -35.19 26.10
N GLY A 322 -73.10 -36.32 26.33
CA GLY A 322 -73.71 -37.12 25.27
C GLY A 322 -72.73 -38.03 24.51
N ILE A 323 -71.45 -38.08 24.91
CA ILE A 323 -70.36 -38.75 24.17
C ILE A 323 -69.57 -39.69 25.08
N SER A 324 -69.27 -39.25 26.31
CA SER A 324 -68.54 -39.99 27.32
C SER A 324 -69.20 -41.35 27.56
N SER A 325 -68.40 -42.42 27.66
CA SER A 325 -68.94 -43.78 27.76
C SER A 325 -68.29 -44.61 28.87
N SER A 326 -69.10 -45.47 29.51
CA SER A 326 -68.70 -46.47 30.49
C SER A 326 -68.95 -47.87 29.94
N THR A 327 -68.03 -48.80 30.21
CA THR A 327 -68.21 -50.21 29.88
C THR A 327 -68.86 -50.90 31.07
N ILE A 328 -70.05 -51.43 30.86
CA ILE A 328 -70.79 -52.25 31.83
C ILE A 328 -70.41 -53.71 31.58
N THR A 329 -69.91 -54.37 32.62
CA THR A 329 -69.46 -55.77 32.57
C THR A 329 -70.35 -56.60 33.49
N ALA A 330 -71.10 -57.54 32.91
CA ALA A 330 -71.92 -58.52 33.61
C ALA A 330 -71.21 -59.88 33.59
N THR A 331 -70.87 -60.42 34.75
CA THR A 331 -70.34 -61.78 34.92
C THR A 331 -71.45 -62.66 35.43
N VAL A 332 -71.89 -63.62 34.63
CA VAL A 332 -73.05 -64.47 34.92
C VAL A 332 -72.58 -65.86 35.32
N THR A 333 -73.04 -66.34 36.48
CA THR A 333 -72.71 -67.66 37.02
C THR A 333 -73.97 -68.48 37.32
N ASP A 334 -73.84 -69.79 37.32
CA ASP A 334 -74.85 -70.71 37.83
C ASP A 334 -74.90 -70.73 39.38
N ALA A 335 -75.76 -71.57 39.95
CA ALA A 335 -75.97 -71.66 41.40
C ALA A 335 -74.74 -72.14 42.20
N TYR A 336 -73.75 -72.73 41.52
CA TYR A 336 -72.53 -73.26 42.11
C TYR A 336 -71.32 -72.35 41.82
N GLY A 337 -71.54 -71.18 41.20
CA GLY A 337 -70.52 -70.21 40.89
C GLY A 337 -69.76 -70.50 39.59
N ASN A 338 -70.19 -71.47 38.77
CA ASN A 338 -69.56 -71.72 37.48
C ASN A 338 -70.03 -70.68 36.45
N PRO A 339 -69.16 -70.22 35.54
CA PRO A 339 -69.58 -69.37 34.43
C PRO A 339 -70.63 -70.05 33.56
N VAL A 340 -71.73 -69.36 33.25
CA VAL A 340 -72.75 -69.90 32.36
C VAL A 340 -72.21 -70.12 30.95
N ARG A 341 -72.87 -70.98 30.18
CA ARG A 341 -72.44 -71.35 28.82
C ARG A 341 -72.18 -70.12 27.96
N ALA A 342 -71.07 -70.12 27.22
CA ALA A 342 -70.79 -69.08 26.23
C ALA A 342 -71.93 -68.97 25.20
N GLY A 343 -72.31 -67.74 24.86
CA GLY A 343 -73.44 -67.43 24.00
C GLY A 343 -74.75 -67.16 24.75
N THR A 344 -74.77 -67.22 26.09
CA THR A 344 -75.98 -66.92 26.88
C THR A 344 -76.27 -65.42 26.81
N SER A 345 -77.50 -65.04 26.45
CA SER A 345 -77.88 -63.63 26.26
C SER A 345 -78.16 -62.92 27.59
N VAL A 346 -77.52 -61.78 27.80
CA VAL A 346 -77.75 -60.86 28.92
C VAL A 346 -78.37 -59.57 28.37
N ALA A 347 -79.53 -59.17 28.89
CA ALA A 347 -80.19 -57.92 28.53
C ALA A 347 -79.77 -56.79 29.49
N PHE A 348 -79.61 -55.57 28.97
CA PHE A 348 -79.24 -54.39 29.74
C PHE A 348 -80.24 -53.25 29.52
N THR A 349 -80.59 -52.55 30.60
CA THR A 349 -81.40 -51.32 30.57
C THR A 349 -80.74 -50.24 31.41
N THR A 350 -80.98 -48.97 31.09
CA THR A 350 -80.49 -47.81 31.86
C THR A 350 -81.60 -46.80 32.09
N THR A 351 -81.60 -46.13 33.24
CA THR A 351 -82.53 -45.01 33.53
C THR A 351 -82.09 -43.67 32.92
N LEU A 352 -80.81 -43.53 32.55
CA LEU A 352 -80.25 -42.30 31.97
C LEU A 352 -79.11 -42.64 30.99
N GLY A 353 -79.03 -41.90 29.88
CA GLY A 353 -78.08 -42.19 28.79
C GLY A 353 -78.60 -43.26 27.81
N THR A 354 -77.71 -43.79 26.98
CA THR A 354 -78.03 -44.89 26.03
C THR A 354 -77.13 -46.08 26.29
N ILE A 355 -77.66 -47.30 26.27
CA ILE A 355 -76.90 -48.53 26.54
C ILE A 355 -77.13 -49.57 25.45
N THR A 356 -76.11 -50.39 25.15
CA THR A 356 -76.29 -51.59 24.32
C THR A 356 -77.27 -52.55 25.00
N SER A 357 -78.42 -52.81 24.39
CA SER A 357 -79.57 -53.45 25.03
C SER A 357 -79.40 -54.95 25.33
N SER A 358 -78.44 -55.62 24.68
CA SER A 358 -78.09 -57.00 24.99
C SER A 358 -76.66 -57.33 24.58
N ALA A 359 -76.05 -58.30 25.25
CA ALA A 359 -74.78 -58.91 24.87
C ALA A 359 -74.76 -60.39 25.28
N THR A 360 -74.02 -61.22 24.55
CA THR A 360 -73.87 -62.65 24.87
C THR A 360 -72.63 -62.90 25.73
N THR A 361 -72.70 -63.84 26.67
CA THR A 361 -71.57 -64.23 27.51
C THR A 361 -70.45 -64.89 26.70
N ASN A 362 -69.21 -64.66 27.09
CA ASN A 362 -68.05 -65.42 26.59
C ASN A 362 -67.85 -66.73 27.41
N THR A 363 -66.75 -67.44 27.18
CA THR A 363 -66.39 -68.68 27.90
C THR A 363 -66.14 -68.49 29.40
N ALA A 364 -65.97 -67.25 29.86
CA ALA A 364 -65.87 -66.89 31.28
C ALA A 364 -67.19 -66.37 31.85
N GLY A 365 -68.31 -66.52 31.13
CA GLY A 365 -69.63 -66.07 31.60
C GLY A 365 -69.81 -64.55 31.53
N VAL A 366 -68.89 -63.81 30.89
CA VAL A 366 -68.89 -62.35 30.88
C VAL A 366 -69.55 -61.79 29.63
N ALA A 367 -70.51 -60.88 29.80
CA ALA A 367 -71.13 -60.07 28.76
C ALA A 367 -70.87 -58.57 29.01
N THR A 368 -70.54 -57.81 27.97
CA THR A 368 -70.23 -56.38 28.10
C THR A 368 -71.17 -55.51 27.29
N ALA A 369 -71.66 -54.42 27.87
CA ALA A 369 -72.50 -53.41 27.21
C ALA A 369 -71.87 -52.02 27.34
N LYS A 370 -71.99 -51.19 26.30
CA LYS A 370 -71.49 -49.80 26.33
C LYS A 370 -72.62 -48.87 26.77
N LEU A 371 -72.43 -48.17 27.88
CA LEU A 371 -73.26 -47.04 28.31
C LEU A 371 -72.64 -45.74 27.76
N THR A 372 -73.43 -44.91 27.09
CA THR A 372 -73.05 -43.55 26.66
C THR A 372 -73.85 -42.54 27.49
N SER A 373 -73.17 -41.49 27.99
CA SER A 373 -73.74 -40.48 28.88
C SER A 373 -74.89 -39.72 28.23
N ALA A 374 -75.80 -39.18 29.05
CA ALA A 374 -76.78 -38.20 28.59
C ALA A 374 -76.15 -36.80 28.58
N THR A 375 -76.87 -35.81 28.05
CA THR A 375 -76.50 -34.39 28.15
C THR A 375 -76.94 -33.72 29.46
N LYS A 376 -77.53 -34.49 30.38
CA LYS A 376 -78.05 -34.03 31.67
C LYS A 376 -77.31 -34.72 32.81
N THR A 377 -76.98 -33.97 33.86
CA THR A 377 -76.45 -34.51 35.12
C THR A 377 -77.47 -35.43 35.82
N GLY A 378 -77.00 -36.46 36.49
CA GLY A 378 -77.83 -37.42 37.22
C GLY A 378 -77.24 -38.82 37.26
N THR A 379 -77.87 -39.74 38.00
CA THR A 379 -77.39 -41.12 38.14
C THR A 379 -78.11 -42.04 37.15
N ALA A 380 -77.34 -42.70 36.27
CA ALA A 380 -77.81 -43.79 35.43
C ALA A 380 -77.80 -45.09 36.24
N ASN A 381 -78.98 -45.65 36.53
CA ASN A 381 -79.12 -46.98 37.14
C ASN A 381 -79.23 -48.01 36.02
N ILE A 382 -78.27 -48.92 35.97
CA ILE A 382 -78.17 -49.96 34.95
C ILE A 382 -78.66 -51.27 35.55
N THR A 383 -79.59 -51.94 34.87
CA THR A 383 -80.06 -53.28 35.23
C THR A 383 -79.60 -54.27 34.18
N ALA A 384 -79.01 -55.39 34.60
CA ALA A 384 -78.68 -56.52 33.74
C ALA A 384 -79.53 -57.74 34.12
N THR A 385 -80.12 -58.43 33.14
CA THR A 385 -80.95 -59.63 33.35
C THR A 385 -80.50 -60.79 32.45
N CYS A 386 -80.45 -62.00 33.01
CA CYS A 386 -80.10 -63.22 32.30
C CYS A 386 -80.89 -64.40 32.89
N GLY A 387 -81.89 -64.92 32.15
CA GLY A 387 -82.82 -65.90 32.69
C GLY A 387 -83.66 -65.32 33.84
N GLN A 388 -83.55 -65.91 35.04
CA GLN A 388 -84.17 -65.39 36.27
C GLN A 388 -83.22 -64.49 37.09
N ALA A 389 -81.93 -64.46 36.78
CA ALA A 389 -80.95 -63.66 37.51
C ALA A 389 -81.02 -62.19 37.08
N THR A 390 -80.99 -61.27 38.05
CA THR A 390 -80.99 -59.81 37.84
C THR A 390 -79.96 -59.13 38.74
N ALA A 391 -79.28 -58.11 38.24
CA ALA A 391 -78.38 -57.28 39.02
C ALA A 391 -78.45 -55.81 38.59
N GLN A 392 -78.13 -54.91 39.52
CA GLN A 392 -78.10 -53.48 39.27
C GLN A 392 -76.75 -52.87 39.63
N THR A 393 -76.36 -51.84 38.89
CA THR A 393 -75.22 -50.97 39.18
C THR A 393 -75.57 -49.54 38.79
N SER A 394 -74.76 -48.56 39.18
CA SER A 394 -75.01 -47.16 38.84
C SER A 394 -73.76 -46.48 38.30
N VAL A 395 -73.98 -45.55 37.36
CA VAL A 395 -72.95 -44.65 36.83
C VAL A 395 -73.43 -43.21 37.02
N VAL A 396 -72.63 -42.39 37.69
CA VAL A 396 -73.01 -41.00 37.98
C VAL A 396 -72.58 -40.09 36.84
N PHE A 397 -73.52 -39.36 36.23
CA PHE A 397 -73.22 -38.30 35.28
C PHE A 397 -73.05 -36.99 36.05
N SER A 398 -71.80 -36.67 36.41
CA SER A 398 -71.44 -35.49 37.19
C SER A 398 -70.35 -34.71 36.48
N GLU A 399 -70.46 -33.39 36.50
CA GLU A 399 -69.39 -32.49 36.04
C GLU A 399 -68.27 -32.51 37.10
N GLY A 400 -67.08 -33.02 36.75
CA GLY A 400 -65.90 -32.96 37.61
C GLY A 400 -65.38 -31.52 37.76
N GLY A 401 -64.88 -31.15 38.94
CA GLY A 401 -64.32 -29.81 39.18
C GLY A 401 -62.99 -29.61 38.46
N ALA A 402 -62.91 -28.65 37.54
CA ALA A 402 -61.66 -28.33 36.85
C ALA A 402 -60.66 -27.56 37.76
N THR A 403 -59.39 -27.91 37.67
CA THR A 403 -58.27 -27.27 38.37
C THR A 403 -57.39 -26.48 37.40
N LEU A 404 -57.10 -25.22 37.73
CA LEU A 404 -56.22 -24.32 36.97
C LEU A 404 -54.91 -24.11 37.76
N ALA A 405 -53.76 -24.21 37.10
CA ALA A 405 -52.45 -23.92 37.67
C ALA A 405 -51.71 -22.87 36.82
N LEU A 406 -50.94 -21.99 37.46
CA LEU A 406 -50.18 -20.92 36.81
C LEU A 406 -48.69 -20.97 37.13
N GLY A 407 -47.87 -20.73 36.12
CA GLY A 407 -46.43 -20.49 36.26
C GLY A 407 -45.97 -19.31 35.41
N SER A 408 -44.85 -18.70 35.79
CA SER A 408 -44.19 -17.63 35.03
C SER A 408 -42.73 -18.00 34.78
N SER A 409 -42.23 -17.71 33.57
CA SER A 409 -40.83 -17.94 33.21
C SER A 409 -40.33 -16.87 32.25
N PRO A 410 -39.30 -16.09 32.62
CA PRO A 410 -38.68 -16.00 33.95
C PRO A 410 -39.58 -15.31 35.00
N ALA A 411 -39.39 -15.62 36.29
CA ALA A 411 -40.17 -15.05 37.39
C ALA A 411 -39.81 -13.57 37.71
N SER A 412 -38.74 -13.04 37.12
CA SER A 412 -38.34 -11.64 37.23
C SER A 412 -37.73 -11.12 35.93
N ILE A 413 -38.07 -9.89 35.57
CA ILE A 413 -37.67 -9.21 34.33
C ILE A 413 -37.38 -7.73 34.62
N LEU A 414 -36.62 -7.04 33.76
CA LEU A 414 -36.36 -5.61 33.95
C LEU A 414 -37.62 -4.78 33.67
N ALA A 415 -37.89 -3.77 34.50
CA ALA A 415 -38.96 -2.80 34.33
C ALA A 415 -38.59 -1.74 33.26
N ASN A 416 -38.31 -2.16 32.04
CA ASN A 416 -37.90 -1.29 30.93
C ASN A 416 -39.01 -1.09 29.87
N GLY A 417 -40.20 -1.64 30.09
CA GLY A 417 -41.31 -1.49 29.15
C GLY A 417 -41.29 -2.48 27.98
N VAL A 418 -40.26 -3.32 27.86
CA VAL A 418 -40.06 -4.23 26.72
C VAL A 418 -39.67 -5.65 27.13
N SER A 419 -39.10 -5.83 28.32
CA SER A 419 -38.78 -7.16 28.84
C SER A 419 -40.07 -7.93 29.06
N ALA A 420 -40.05 -9.21 28.72
CA ALA A 420 -41.23 -10.07 28.74
C ALA A 420 -41.00 -11.35 29.55
N SER A 421 -42.07 -11.82 30.21
CA SER A 421 -42.15 -13.12 30.86
C SER A 421 -43.30 -13.92 30.23
N THR A 422 -43.09 -15.22 30.03
CA THR A 422 -44.13 -16.12 29.55
C THR A 422 -44.91 -16.66 30.74
N ILE A 423 -46.22 -16.39 30.76
CA ILE A 423 -47.18 -16.95 31.72
C ILE A 423 -47.77 -18.21 31.11
N THR A 424 -47.72 -19.31 31.85
CA THR A 424 -48.24 -20.62 31.42
C THR A 424 -49.39 -21.00 32.36
N ALA A 425 -50.59 -21.16 31.80
CA ALA A 425 -51.76 -21.68 32.48
C ALA A 425 -52.00 -23.13 32.06
N THR A 426 -52.15 -24.04 33.03
CA THR A 426 -52.46 -25.45 32.79
C THR A 426 -53.81 -25.79 33.40
N LEU A 427 -54.74 -26.29 32.59
CA LEU A 427 -56.11 -26.63 32.97
C LEU A 427 -56.32 -28.15 32.90
N THR A 428 -56.74 -28.76 34.00
CA THR A 428 -57.00 -30.21 34.11
C THR A 428 -58.30 -30.49 34.86
N ASP A 429 -58.87 -31.69 34.72
CA ASP A 429 -60.03 -32.19 35.48
C ASP A 429 -59.65 -32.96 36.76
N GLY A 430 -58.40 -32.79 37.22
CA GLY A 430 -57.78 -33.57 38.29
C GLY A 430 -56.89 -34.71 37.79
N VAL A 431 -57.10 -35.23 36.58
CA VAL A 431 -56.26 -36.30 35.98
C VAL A 431 -55.92 -36.04 34.51
N ASN A 432 -56.83 -35.47 33.72
CA ASN A 432 -56.70 -35.25 32.29
C ASN A 432 -56.61 -33.75 31.94
N PRO A 433 -55.85 -33.38 30.90
CA PRO A 433 -55.82 -32.02 30.38
C PRO A 433 -57.13 -31.63 29.69
N ILE A 434 -57.63 -30.42 29.98
CA ILE A 434 -58.83 -29.88 29.35
C ILE A 434 -58.40 -29.00 28.16
N SER A 435 -58.58 -29.51 26.94
CA SER A 435 -58.24 -28.84 25.68
C SER A 435 -59.41 -28.00 25.13
N GLY A 436 -59.10 -26.94 24.39
CA GLY A 436 -60.08 -26.11 23.68
C GLY A 436 -60.76 -25.05 24.56
N GLN A 437 -60.29 -24.85 25.79
CA GLN A 437 -60.88 -23.93 26.76
C GLN A 437 -60.16 -22.57 26.74
N THR A 438 -60.92 -21.48 26.66
CA THR A 438 -60.38 -20.11 26.73
C THR A 438 -60.00 -19.76 28.18
N ILE A 439 -58.76 -19.36 28.37
CA ILE A 439 -58.24 -18.75 29.60
C ILE A 439 -58.10 -17.25 29.37
N LEU A 440 -58.70 -16.45 30.25
CA LEU A 440 -58.51 -15.00 30.31
C LEU A 440 -57.39 -14.68 31.27
N PHE A 441 -56.47 -13.81 30.84
CA PHE A 441 -55.37 -13.32 31.65
C PHE A 441 -55.57 -11.83 31.91
N ALA A 442 -55.41 -11.44 33.16
CA ALA A 442 -55.37 -10.05 33.59
C ALA A 442 -54.09 -9.83 34.41
N THR A 443 -53.59 -8.61 34.43
CA THR A 443 -52.45 -8.22 35.27
C THR A 443 -52.74 -6.87 35.91
N ASN A 444 -52.27 -6.65 37.13
CA ASN A 444 -52.34 -5.34 37.79
C ASN A 444 -51.26 -4.35 37.27
N SER A 445 -50.26 -4.84 36.53
CA SER A 445 -49.16 -4.04 35.99
C SER A 445 -48.52 -4.72 34.79
N GLY A 446 -47.97 -3.93 33.87
CA GLY A 446 -47.53 -4.45 32.58
C GLY A 446 -48.67 -4.58 31.57
N THR A 447 -48.36 -5.13 30.41
CA THR A 447 -49.35 -5.51 29.39
C THR A 447 -49.29 -7.02 29.20
N ILE A 448 -50.44 -7.69 29.13
CA ILE A 448 -50.51 -9.15 28.99
C ILE A 448 -51.42 -9.53 27.82
N THR A 449 -51.09 -10.60 27.11
CA THR A 449 -52.01 -11.21 26.15
C THR A 449 -53.31 -11.61 26.86
N ALA A 450 -54.42 -10.92 26.57
CA ALA A 450 -55.64 -10.97 27.37
C ALA A 450 -56.34 -12.34 27.39
N SER A 451 -56.08 -13.21 26.41
CA SER A 451 -56.66 -14.55 26.37
C SER A 451 -55.84 -15.53 25.54
N ALA A 452 -55.89 -16.81 25.88
CA ALA A 452 -55.39 -17.91 25.06
C ALA A 452 -56.25 -19.17 25.24
N VAL A 453 -56.28 -20.04 24.23
CA VAL A 453 -57.04 -21.30 24.26
C VAL A 453 -56.10 -22.44 24.66
N THR A 454 -56.56 -23.35 25.53
CA THR A 454 -55.77 -24.51 25.92
C THR A 454 -55.56 -25.47 24.76
N ASN A 455 -54.33 -25.94 24.58
CA ASN A 455 -53.99 -26.97 23.60
C ASN A 455 -54.35 -28.38 24.10
N ALA A 456 -54.02 -29.43 23.34
CA ALA A 456 -54.27 -30.83 23.69
C ALA A 456 -53.65 -31.27 25.04
N ALA A 457 -52.63 -30.57 25.53
CA ALA A 457 -52.02 -30.80 26.84
C ALA A 457 -52.62 -29.93 27.95
N GLY A 458 -53.71 -29.20 27.67
CA GLY A 458 -54.39 -28.34 28.64
C GLY A 458 -53.67 -27.02 28.90
N ILE A 459 -52.69 -26.64 28.06
CA ILE A 459 -51.83 -25.48 28.30
C ILE A 459 -52.27 -24.29 27.44
N ALA A 460 -52.40 -23.12 28.07
CA ALA A 460 -52.58 -21.82 27.44
C ALA A 460 -51.44 -20.87 27.88
N THR A 461 -50.82 -20.15 26.95
CA THR A 461 -49.70 -19.25 27.23
C THR A 461 -50.05 -17.80 26.94
N ALA A 462 -49.66 -16.88 27.82
CA ALA A 462 -49.75 -15.44 27.63
C ALA A 462 -48.38 -14.78 27.81
N THR A 463 -48.11 -13.71 27.07
CA THR A 463 -46.87 -12.94 27.21
C THR A 463 -47.15 -11.71 28.06
N LEU A 464 -46.48 -11.59 29.21
CA LEU A 464 -46.50 -10.41 30.07
C LEU A 464 -45.30 -9.53 29.75
N VAL A 465 -45.52 -8.30 29.26
CA VAL A 465 -44.48 -7.29 29.04
C VAL A 465 -44.50 -6.31 30.21
N SER A 466 -43.32 -6.05 30.77
CA SER A 466 -43.14 -5.11 31.88
C SER A 466 -43.62 -3.69 31.54
N THR A 467 -44.03 -2.93 32.54
CA THR A 467 -44.09 -1.46 32.44
C THR A 467 -42.70 -0.87 32.73
N ALA A 468 -42.37 0.24 32.07
CA ALA A 468 -41.16 0.98 32.36
C ALA A 468 -41.27 1.67 33.73
N SER A 469 -40.33 1.42 34.64
CA SER A 469 -40.36 2.00 35.99
C SER A 469 -38.96 2.06 36.61
N ALA A 470 -38.72 3.11 37.39
CA ALA A 470 -37.54 3.21 38.24
C ALA A 470 -37.68 2.38 39.53
N ALA A 471 -38.90 2.11 40.01
CA ALA A 471 -39.16 1.28 41.17
C ALA A 471 -39.44 -0.18 40.76
N ASN A 472 -39.15 -1.12 41.67
CA ASN A 472 -39.61 -2.50 41.50
C ASN A 472 -41.14 -2.54 41.55
N ILE A 473 -41.75 -3.29 40.63
CA ILE A 473 -43.20 -3.51 40.58
C ILE A 473 -43.45 -5.01 40.65
N ILE A 474 -44.34 -5.45 41.53
CA ILE A 474 -44.82 -6.83 41.55
C ILE A 474 -46.06 -6.90 40.66
N ALA A 475 -45.91 -7.49 39.48
CA ALA A 475 -47.02 -7.76 38.58
C ALA A 475 -47.70 -9.05 39.01
N THR A 476 -48.88 -8.94 39.58
CA THR A 476 -49.77 -10.06 39.88
C THR A 476 -50.60 -10.35 38.64
N VAL A 477 -50.32 -11.49 38.03
CA VAL A 477 -51.09 -12.03 36.92
C VAL A 477 -52.17 -12.93 37.47
N THR A 478 -53.40 -12.64 37.07
CA THR A 478 -54.60 -13.38 37.42
C THR A 478 -55.07 -14.11 36.16
N ALA A 479 -55.30 -15.42 36.24
CA ALA A 479 -55.89 -16.19 35.16
C ALA A 479 -57.18 -16.88 35.59
N GLN A 480 -58.16 -16.88 34.70
CA GLN A 480 -59.45 -17.52 34.91
C GLN A 480 -59.92 -18.19 33.62
N ALA A 481 -60.43 -19.42 33.73
CA ALA A 481 -61.07 -20.10 32.62
C ALA A 481 -62.50 -19.55 32.43
N PHE A 482 -62.90 -19.18 31.21
CA PHE A 482 -64.23 -18.66 30.91
C PHE A 482 -65.07 -19.64 30.09
N VAL A 483 -66.22 -20.08 30.60
CA VAL A 483 -67.13 -21.01 29.92
C VAL A 483 -67.89 -20.30 28.78
N VAL A 484 -67.86 -20.88 27.57
CA VAL A 484 -68.75 -20.47 26.47
C VAL A 484 -70.08 -21.24 26.58
N LYS A 485 -71.20 -20.50 26.69
CA LYS A 485 -72.61 -20.92 26.81
C LYS A 485 -72.91 -22.43 26.75
N GLY A 486 -73.36 -22.99 27.87
CA GLY A 486 -74.16 -24.23 27.94
C GLY A 486 -73.61 -25.39 28.76
N LYS A 487 -72.43 -25.27 29.38
CA LYS A 487 -71.84 -26.31 30.26
C LYS A 487 -71.19 -25.67 31.47
N ASP A 488 -71.83 -25.71 32.63
CA ASP A 488 -71.30 -25.14 33.87
C ASP A 488 -70.13 -25.98 34.39
N PHE A 489 -68.92 -25.78 33.87
CA PHE A 489 -67.73 -26.29 34.53
C PHE A 489 -67.50 -25.46 35.80
N SER A 490 -67.91 -26.01 36.94
CA SER A 490 -67.68 -25.47 38.29
C SER A 490 -66.20 -25.56 38.70
N ALA A 491 -65.28 -25.17 37.82
CA ALA A 491 -63.94 -24.77 38.19
C ALA A 491 -64.06 -23.70 39.28
N SER A 492 -63.28 -23.82 40.35
CA SER A 492 -63.29 -22.87 41.47
C SER A 492 -63.50 -21.45 40.97
N LYS A 493 -64.59 -20.79 41.39
CA LYS A 493 -64.92 -19.39 41.06
C LYS A 493 -63.78 -18.41 41.39
N LEU A 494 -62.73 -18.85 42.08
CA LEU A 494 -61.56 -18.07 42.44
C LEU A 494 -60.52 -18.09 41.31
N PRO A 495 -60.15 -16.93 40.77
CA PRO A 495 -59.10 -16.87 39.77
C PRO A 495 -57.75 -17.24 40.39
N GLN A 496 -56.88 -17.88 39.62
CA GLN A 496 -55.53 -18.24 40.05
C GLN A 496 -54.60 -17.05 39.86
N THR A 497 -53.61 -16.91 40.74
CA THR A 497 -52.64 -15.83 40.64
C THR A 497 -51.21 -16.36 40.60
N THR A 498 -50.35 -15.66 39.88
CA THR A 498 -48.89 -15.80 39.94
C THR A 498 -48.27 -14.41 39.91
N THR A 499 -47.04 -14.26 40.39
CA THR A 499 -46.35 -12.96 40.40
C THR A 499 -45.13 -12.98 39.50
N VAL A 500 -44.85 -11.84 38.89
CA VAL A 500 -43.60 -11.56 38.18
C VAL A 500 -43.03 -10.25 38.72
N THR A 501 -41.79 -10.28 39.18
CA THR A 501 -41.13 -9.07 39.68
C THR A 501 -40.51 -8.29 38.53
N PHE A 502 -41.03 -7.09 38.27
CA PHE A 502 -40.38 -6.12 37.39
C PHE A 502 -39.30 -5.40 38.20
N GLU A 503 -38.03 -5.65 37.92
CA GLU A 503 -36.89 -5.00 38.57
C GLU A 503 -36.76 -3.57 38.04
N GLY A 504 -36.94 -2.59 38.92
CA GLY A 504 -36.78 -1.18 38.61
C GLY A 504 -35.42 -0.88 37.99
N VAL A 505 -35.41 0.05 37.04
CA VAL A 505 -34.18 0.49 36.36
C VAL A 505 -33.85 1.90 36.79
N THR A 506 -32.68 2.07 37.43
CA THR A 506 -32.11 3.39 37.67
C THR A 506 -31.36 3.80 36.42
N PHE A 507 -31.79 4.92 35.83
CA PHE A 507 -31.22 5.50 34.62
C PHE A 507 -30.73 6.91 34.91
N THR A 508 -29.41 7.11 34.89
CA THR A 508 -28.78 8.42 35.02
C THR A 508 -28.09 8.83 33.72
N LEU A 509 -27.96 10.13 33.51
CA LEU A 509 -27.30 10.73 32.37
C LEU A 509 -26.40 11.85 32.90
N GLY A 510 -25.15 11.89 32.45
CA GLY A 510 -24.18 12.92 32.82
C GLY A 510 -23.46 13.46 31.60
N ALA A 511 -22.92 14.68 31.73
CA ALA A 511 -22.10 15.32 30.71
C ALA A 511 -20.81 15.84 31.35
N ASN A 512 -19.67 15.58 30.71
CA ASN A 512 -18.37 16.07 31.15
C ASN A 512 -17.50 16.49 29.95
N PRO A 513 -17.14 17.78 29.82
CA PRO A 513 -17.57 18.91 30.67
C PRO A 513 -19.05 19.30 30.45
N ALA A 514 -19.64 19.99 31.43
CA ALA A 514 -21.03 20.46 31.36
C ALA A 514 -21.23 21.71 30.47
N SER A 515 -20.14 22.32 30.01
CA SER A 515 -20.14 23.43 29.06
C SER A 515 -19.02 23.26 28.03
N ILE A 516 -19.30 23.63 26.78
CA ILE A 516 -18.36 23.57 25.66
C ILE A 516 -18.55 24.79 24.76
N THR A 517 -17.51 25.19 24.03
CA THR A 517 -17.59 26.34 23.13
C THR A 517 -18.36 26.00 21.86
N ALA A 518 -19.22 26.93 21.39
CA ALA A 518 -19.99 26.81 20.14
C ALA A 518 -19.14 27.04 18.88
N ASN A 519 -18.01 26.35 18.76
CA ASN A 519 -17.06 26.44 17.64
C ASN A 519 -17.23 25.34 16.59
N GLY A 520 -18.29 24.53 16.69
CA GLY A 520 -18.49 23.39 15.80
C GLY A 520 -17.53 22.22 16.03
N SER A 521 -16.65 22.26 17.04
CA SER A 521 -15.55 21.30 17.24
C SER A 521 -15.41 20.78 18.67
N SER A 522 -15.68 21.61 19.68
CA SER A 522 -15.57 21.22 21.08
C SER A 522 -16.49 20.05 21.40
N THR A 523 -16.03 19.18 22.30
CA THR A 523 -16.74 17.94 22.62
C THR A 523 -17.02 17.81 24.12
N SER A 524 -18.18 17.24 24.45
CA SER A 524 -18.54 16.79 25.80
C SER A 524 -18.82 15.29 25.77
N ALA A 525 -18.27 14.55 26.73
CA ALA A 525 -18.58 13.14 26.91
C ALA A 525 -19.94 13.02 27.62
N ILE A 526 -20.88 12.34 26.97
CA ILE A 526 -22.19 12.03 27.53
C ILE A 526 -22.20 10.58 27.99
N THR A 527 -22.50 10.36 29.25
CA THR A 527 -22.49 9.02 29.87
C THR A 527 -23.87 8.69 30.42
N ALA A 528 -24.51 7.69 29.84
CA ALA A 528 -25.71 7.05 30.36
C ALA A 528 -25.33 5.85 31.24
N THR A 529 -25.87 5.76 32.45
CA THR A 529 -25.63 4.63 33.34
C THR A 529 -26.95 3.95 33.69
N LEU A 530 -27.00 2.63 33.49
CA LEU A 530 -28.15 1.78 33.78
C LEU A 530 -27.79 0.75 34.86
N THR A 531 -28.51 0.79 35.98
CA THR A 531 -28.40 -0.19 37.07
C THR A 531 -29.76 -0.68 37.50
N LYS A 532 -29.82 -1.89 38.05
CA LYS A 532 -31.01 -2.38 38.77
C LYS A 532 -31.18 -1.54 40.04
N THR A 533 -32.35 -0.96 40.25
CA THR A 533 -32.57 0.05 41.29
C THR A 533 -32.28 -0.47 42.70
N VAL A 534 -32.67 -1.71 43.01
CA VAL A 534 -32.52 -2.25 44.37
C VAL A 534 -31.14 -2.85 44.60
N SER A 535 -30.63 -3.65 43.67
CA SER A 535 -29.33 -4.33 43.85
C SER A 535 -28.12 -3.48 43.47
N GLY A 536 -28.33 -2.37 42.76
CA GLY A 536 -27.25 -1.55 42.19
C GLY A 536 -26.48 -2.24 41.06
N ALA A 537 -26.86 -3.48 40.70
CA ALA A 537 -26.13 -4.26 39.70
C ALA A 537 -26.21 -3.60 38.31
N PRO A 538 -25.10 -3.52 37.56
CA PRO A 538 -25.07 -2.92 36.24
C PRO A 538 -25.90 -3.72 35.23
N ILE A 539 -26.60 -3.01 34.33
CA ILE A 539 -27.33 -3.62 33.21
C ILE A 539 -26.43 -3.53 31.98
N ALA A 540 -25.72 -4.61 31.67
CA ALA A 540 -24.83 -4.71 30.51
C ALA A 540 -25.58 -5.11 29.23
N GLY A 541 -25.08 -4.69 28.07
CA GLY A 541 -25.65 -5.05 26.77
C GLY A 541 -26.95 -4.32 26.40
N ALA A 542 -27.37 -3.32 27.18
CA ALA A 542 -28.57 -2.54 26.95
C ALA A 542 -28.33 -1.43 25.91
N ALA A 543 -29.22 -1.30 24.94
CA ALA A 543 -29.16 -0.24 23.94
C ALA A 543 -29.81 1.05 24.45
N VAL A 544 -29.03 2.13 24.50
CA VAL A 544 -29.48 3.49 24.84
C VAL A 544 -29.45 4.35 23.59
N ASN A 545 -30.58 4.98 23.28
CA ASN A 545 -30.70 5.91 22.15
C ASN A 545 -30.50 7.35 22.63
N PHE A 546 -29.73 8.14 21.90
CA PHE A 546 -29.41 9.53 22.23
C PHE A 546 -29.89 10.47 21.11
N SER A 547 -30.36 11.64 21.49
CA SER A 547 -30.68 12.74 20.60
C SER A 547 -30.24 14.06 21.21
N THR A 548 -29.93 15.05 20.38
CA THR A 548 -29.48 16.38 20.82
C THR A 548 -30.24 17.47 20.07
N VAL A 549 -30.48 18.61 20.71
CA VAL A 549 -31.17 19.76 20.07
C VAL A 549 -30.20 20.58 19.22
N LEU A 550 -28.99 20.80 19.74
CA LEU A 550 -27.89 21.50 19.09
C LEU A 550 -26.68 20.57 18.96
N GLY A 551 -25.84 20.83 17.95
CA GLY A 551 -24.64 20.04 17.71
C GLY A 551 -24.96 18.65 17.13
N THR A 552 -24.02 17.72 17.29
CA THR A 552 -24.13 16.35 16.78
C THR A 552 -23.75 15.33 17.86
N ILE A 553 -24.44 14.19 17.87
CA ILE A 553 -24.23 13.10 18.84
C ILE A 553 -24.46 11.75 18.16
N THR A 554 -23.74 10.72 18.57
CA THR A 554 -24.00 9.35 18.11
C THR A 554 -25.36 8.89 18.60
N ALA A 555 -26.23 8.43 17.69
CA ALA A 555 -27.64 8.16 17.97
C ALA A 555 -27.89 6.98 18.94
N SER A 556 -26.94 6.07 19.12
CA SER A 556 -27.10 4.93 20.02
C SER A 556 -25.77 4.41 20.56
N ALA A 557 -25.77 3.89 21.78
CA ALA A 557 -24.65 3.11 22.34
C ALA A 557 -25.16 1.95 23.20
N ILE A 558 -24.33 0.90 23.31
CA ILE A 558 -24.60 -0.28 24.14
C ILE A 558 -23.88 -0.12 25.48
N THR A 559 -24.55 -0.44 26.59
CA THR A 559 -23.89 -0.43 27.90
C THR A 559 -22.83 -1.52 28.02
N ASN A 560 -21.68 -1.16 28.58
CA ASN A 560 -20.61 -2.10 28.88
C ASN A 560 -20.91 -2.95 30.14
N ALA A 561 -19.94 -3.76 30.58
CA ALA A 561 -20.08 -4.60 31.79
C ALA A 561 -20.36 -3.80 33.08
N SER A 562 -20.00 -2.51 33.11
CA SER A 562 -20.30 -1.58 34.22
C SER A 562 -21.64 -0.86 34.06
N GLY A 563 -22.45 -1.20 33.04
CA GLY A 563 -23.75 -0.59 32.81
C GLY A 563 -23.69 0.81 32.20
N VAL A 564 -22.53 1.21 31.65
CA VAL A 564 -22.31 2.56 31.11
C VAL A 564 -22.31 2.53 29.58
N ALA A 565 -23.12 3.40 28.98
CA ALA A 565 -23.12 3.71 27.54
C ALA A 565 -22.61 5.15 27.35
N GLY A 566 -21.43 5.29 26.73
CA GLY A 566 -20.80 6.58 26.48
C GLY A 566 -20.92 7.00 25.02
N VAL A 567 -21.26 8.26 24.77
CA VAL A 567 -21.22 8.90 23.45
C VAL A 567 -20.57 10.27 23.55
N THR A 568 -20.13 10.83 22.43
CA THR A 568 -19.54 12.17 22.37
C THR A 568 -20.51 13.13 21.73
N LEU A 569 -20.86 14.19 22.45
CA LEU A 569 -21.56 15.36 21.90
C LEU A 569 -20.52 16.31 21.33
N LYS A 570 -20.67 16.70 20.07
CA LYS A 570 -19.85 17.73 19.40
C LYS A 570 -20.69 19.00 19.24
N SER A 571 -20.16 20.16 19.63
CA SER A 571 -20.87 21.43 19.55
C SER A 571 -21.22 21.83 18.12
N GLY A 572 -22.25 22.65 17.97
CA GLY A 572 -22.54 23.37 16.72
C GLY A 572 -21.94 24.79 16.75
N SER A 573 -22.36 25.63 15.81
CA SER A 573 -21.94 27.05 15.75
C SER A 573 -22.89 28.00 16.49
N SER A 574 -24.02 27.51 16.97
CA SER A 574 -25.01 28.30 17.72
C SER A 574 -24.77 28.20 19.22
N THR A 575 -24.73 29.35 19.88
CA THR A 575 -24.67 29.43 21.34
C THR A 575 -26.02 29.12 21.96
N GLY A 576 -26.03 28.63 23.20
CA GLY A 576 -27.24 28.39 23.98
C GLY A 576 -27.21 27.08 24.74
N THR A 577 -28.28 26.80 25.47
CA THR A 577 -28.40 25.56 26.23
C THR A 577 -28.78 24.41 25.30
N ASN A 578 -27.85 23.49 25.06
CA ASN A 578 -28.15 22.24 24.38
C ASN A 578 -28.77 21.24 25.36
N THR A 579 -29.83 20.53 24.94
CA THR A 579 -30.42 19.43 25.70
C THR A 579 -30.14 18.12 24.99
N VAL A 580 -29.41 17.23 25.66
CA VAL A 580 -29.24 15.83 25.24
C VAL A 580 -30.31 14.99 25.92
N THR A 581 -31.06 14.23 25.13
CA THR A 581 -32.05 13.27 25.61
C THR A 581 -31.54 11.86 25.34
N ALA A 582 -31.51 11.03 26.38
CA ALA A 582 -31.19 9.61 26.29
C ALA A 582 -32.43 8.77 26.64
N THR A 583 -32.70 7.73 25.87
CA THR A 583 -33.89 6.87 26.01
C THR A 583 -33.47 5.40 26.08
N TYR A 584 -34.02 4.66 27.05
CA TYR A 584 -33.83 3.22 27.22
C TYR A 584 -35.17 2.50 27.32
N GLY A 585 -35.31 1.35 26.65
CA GLY A 585 -36.56 0.60 26.62
C GLY A 585 -37.69 1.35 25.89
N ALA A 586 -38.93 1.21 26.35
CA ALA A 586 -40.08 1.83 25.69
C ALA A 586 -40.23 3.33 26.01
N THR A 587 -40.02 3.73 27.27
CA THR A 587 -40.36 5.09 27.73
C THR A 587 -39.42 5.69 28.78
N LEU A 588 -38.35 4.99 29.21
CA LEU A 588 -37.42 5.59 30.19
C LEU A 588 -36.57 6.63 29.49
N THR A 589 -36.82 7.91 29.77
CA THR A 589 -36.07 9.04 29.23
C THR A 589 -35.35 9.81 30.33
N ARG A 590 -34.13 10.27 30.03
CA ARG A 590 -33.37 11.24 30.82
C ARG A 590 -32.86 12.35 29.92
N THR A 591 -32.83 13.56 30.47
CA THR A 591 -32.26 14.72 29.81
C THR A 591 -31.06 15.22 30.59
N GLN A 592 -30.07 15.73 29.87
CA GLN A 592 -28.89 16.39 30.41
C GLN A 592 -28.61 17.63 29.56
N THR A 593 -28.42 18.77 30.21
CA THR A 593 -28.06 20.01 29.52
C THR A 593 -26.55 20.13 29.39
N VAL A 594 -26.10 20.68 28.26
CA VAL A 594 -24.72 21.10 28.01
C VAL A 594 -24.77 22.53 27.48
N GLU A 595 -24.09 23.46 28.14
CA GLU A 595 -24.10 24.86 27.73
C GLU A 595 -23.12 25.09 26.56
N PHE A 596 -23.61 25.60 25.43
CA PHE A 596 -22.79 26.01 24.30
C PHE A 596 -22.46 27.50 24.45
N THR A 597 -21.26 27.79 24.95
CA THR A 597 -20.82 29.15 25.23
C THR A 597 -20.32 29.87 23.98
N ALA A 598 -20.39 31.20 24.00
CA ALA A 598 -19.87 32.02 22.91
C ALA A 598 -18.38 31.78 22.68
N VAL A 599 -17.96 31.86 21.43
CA VAL A 599 -16.56 31.76 21.03
C VAL A 599 -15.82 32.99 21.54
N VAL A 600 -14.88 32.78 22.46
CA VAL A 600 -13.96 33.82 22.92
C VAL A 600 -12.65 33.65 22.15
N ILE A 601 -12.35 34.61 21.29
CA ILE A 601 -11.10 34.65 20.54
C ILE A 601 -9.95 34.87 21.52
N SER A 602 -8.94 34.01 21.48
CA SER A 602 -7.79 34.06 22.37
C SER A 602 -6.52 34.48 21.63
N THR A 603 -6.30 33.93 20.43
CA THR A 603 -5.08 34.20 19.66
C THR A 603 -5.40 34.53 18.21
N VAL A 604 -4.67 35.51 17.69
CA VAL A 604 -4.60 35.85 16.27
C VAL A 604 -3.13 35.87 15.88
N ALA A 605 -2.72 34.95 15.02
CA ALA A 605 -1.35 34.86 14.52
C ALA A 605 -1.33 35.17 13.03
N VAL A 606 -0.46 36.10 12.62
CA VAL A 606 -0.36 36.53 11.22
C VAL A 606 0.95 36.04 10.62
N SER A 607 0.88 35.61 9.36
CA SER A 607 2.03 35.20 8.56
C SER A 607 1.86 35.69 7.12
N ALA A 608 2.98 35.86 6.41
CA ALA A 608 2.99 36.20 4.99
C ALA A 608 3.61 35.03 4.20
N SER A 609 3.07 34.72 3.01
CA SER A 609 3.68 33.73 2.10
C SER A 609 5.06 34.13 1.61
N SER A 610 5.36 35.43 1.65
CA SER A 610 6.67 36.00 1.30
C SER A 610 6.90 37.24 2.16
N SER A 611 8.08 37.32 2.79
CA SER A 611 8.50 38.44 3.65
C SER A 611 9.10 39.61 2.86
N SER A 612 9.30 39.46 1.55
CA SER A 612 9.71 40.53 0.65
C SER A 612 9.08 40.39 -0.73
N ILE A 613 8.67 41.50 -1.33
CA ILE A 613 8.11 41.58 -2.69
C ILE A 613 8.64 42.84 -3.40
N VAL A 614 8.64 42.85 -4.74
CA VAL A 614 9.17 43.98 -5.53
C VAL A 614 8.23 45.18 -5.43
N ALA A 615 8.77 46.38 -5.18
CA ALA A 615 8.05 47.64 -5.05
C ALA A 615 7.62 48.24 -6.40
N ASN A 616 6.77 47.53 -7.14
CA ASN A 616 6.29 47.92 -8.48
C ASN A 616 4.78 48.25 -8.51
N GLY A 617 4.12 48.35 -7.36
CA GLY A 617 2.68 48.62 -7.26
C GLY A 617 1.77 47.46 -7.65
N THR A 618 2.30 46.32 -8.08
CA THR A 618 1.53 45.18 -8.61
C THR A 618 1.92 43.84 -8.01
N SER A 619 3.16 43.69 -7.54
CA SER A 619 3.61 42.50 -6.82
C SER A 619 2.81 42.37 -5.55
N SER A 620 2.41 41.13 -5.23
CA SER A 620 1.58 40.85 -4.07
C SER A 620 2.03 39.59 -3.33
N THR A 621 1.63 39.49 -2.06
CA THR A 621 1.84 38.33 -1.19
C THR A 621 0.55 38.06 -0.41
N THR A 622 0.27 36.80 -0.10
CA THR A 622 -0.88 36.41 0.71
C THR A 622 -0.51 36.53 2.19
N ILE A 623 -1.32 37.27 2.93
CA ILE A 623 -1.30 37.37 4.38
C ILE A 623 -2.34 36.39 4.93
N THR A 624 -1.92 35.53 5.86
CA THR A 624 -2.79 34.56 6.50
C THR A 624 -2.87 34.84 8.00
N ALA A 625 -4.09 35.08 8.50
CA ALA A 625 -4.39 35.15 9.92
C ALA A 625 -4.98 33.82 10.39
N LEU A 626 -4.33 33.18 11.36
CA LEU A 626 -4.84 32.01 12.06
C LEU A 626 -5.47 32.47 13.38
N VAL A 627 -6.77 32.22 13.53
CA VAL A 627 -7.57 32.68 14.66
C VAL A 627 -8.04 31.47 15.47
N LYS A 628 -7.70 31.45 16.76
CA LYS A 628 -8.07 30.37 17.67
C LYS A 628 -8.77 30.90 18.91
N ASP A 629 -9.65 30.07 19.46
CA ASP A 629 -10.30 30.30 20.74
C ASP A 629 -9.38 30.00 21.94
N ASN A 630 -9.87 30.21 23.16
CA ASN A 630 -9.12 29.96 24.40
C ASN A 630 -8.78 28.47 24.66
N ALA A 631 -9.48 27.55 23.99
CA ALA A 631 -9.19 26.12 24.05
C ALA A 631 -8.19 25.68 22.95
N GLY A 632 -7.75 26.61 22.09
CA GLY A 632 -6.79 26.37 21.02
C GLY A 632 -7.41 25.81 19.73
N TYR A 633 -8.75 25.73 19.65
CA TYR A 633 -9.45 25.29 18.45
C TYR A 633 -9.61 26.44 17.44
N PRO A 634 -9.70 26.14 16.12
CA PRO A 634 -10.07 27.14 15.12
C PRO A 634 -11.43 27.75 15.46
N VAL A 635 -11.57 29.06 15.29
CA VAL A 635 -12.86 29.75 15.44
C VAL A 635 -13.81 29.37 14.29
N PRO A 636 -15.15 29.49 14.48
CA PRO A 636 -16.11 29.12 13.45
C PRO A 636 -15.93 29.90 12.15
N ASP A 637 -16.24 29.22 11.05
CA ASP A 637 -16.33 29.81 9.73
C ASP A 637 -17.25 31.04 9.73
N GLY A 638 -16.83 32.07 9.01
CA GLY A 638 -17.56 33.35 8.97
C GLY A 638 -17.07 34.36 10.02
N THR A 639 -16.21 33.98 10.98
CA THR A 639 -15.67 34.96 11.95
C THR A 639 -14.92 36.07 11.21
N PRO A 640 -15.33 37.35 11.33
CA PRO A 640 -14.69 38.46 10.62
C PRO A 640 -13.27 38.73 11.13
N VAL A 641 -12.35 38.91 10.19
CA VAL A 641 -10.97 39.32 10.45
C VAL A 641 -10.67 40.56 9.63
N THR A 642 -10.23 41.62 10.28
CA THR A 642 -9.80 42.87 9.64
C THR A 642 -8.29 42.85 9.50
N PHE A 643 -7.77 43.22 8.34
CA PHE A 643 -6.33 43.31 8.06
C PHE A 643 -5.94 44.76 7.87
N ASN A 644 -4.79 45.13 8.44
CA ASN A 644 -4.21 46.47 8.31
C ASN A 644 -2.76 46.35 7.84
N SER A 645 -2.36 47.29 6.99
CA SER A 645 -0.97 47.44 6.54
C SER A 645 -0.56 48.91 6.63
N SER A 646 0.67 49.18 7.07
CA SER A 646 1.22 50.55 7.12
C SER A 646 1.70 51.07 5.75
N ALA A 647 1.86 50.18 4.77
CA ALA A 647 2.29 50.53 3.41
C ALA A 647 1.67 49.56 2.38
N GLY A 648 1.54 50.01 1.13
CA GLY A 648 0.89 49.25 0.07
C GLY A 648 -0.63 49.22 0.23
N SER A 649 -1.29 48.29 -0.46
CA SER A 649 -2.74 48.10 -0.39
C SER A 649 -3.06 46.68 0.05
N ILE A 650 -3.90 46.52 1.07
CA ILE A 650 -4.32 45.21 1.60
C ILE A 650 -5.84 45.07 1.51
N THR A 651 -6.32 43.86 1.17
CA THR A 651 -7.75 43.56 1.26
C THR A 651 -8.19 43.66 2.73
N PRO A 652 -9.09 44.59 3.09
CA PRO A 652 -9.23 45.07 4.46
C PRO A 652 -9.95 44.09 5.40
N SER A 653 -10.74 43.16 4.86
CA SER A 653 -11.42 42.17 5.68
C SER A 653 -11.59 40.85 4.93
N SER A 654 -11.63 39.78 5.71
CA SER A 654 -11.90 38.43 5.24
C SER A 654 -12.58 37.64 6.36
N ALA A 655 -13.30 36.60 6.02
CA ALA A 655 -13.91 35.71 7.01
C ALA A 655 -13.03 34.49 7.20
N THR A 656 -12.95 33.98 8.43
CA THR A 656 -12.28 32.71 8.68
C THR A 656 -12.99 31.56 7.96
N LYS A 657 -12.20 30.63 7.46
CA LYS A 657 -12.58 29.28 7.05
C LYS A 657 -11.60 28.31 7.70
N ASP A 658 -12.10 27.34 8.44
CA ASP A 658 -11.30 26.44 9.28
C ASP A 658 -10.35 27.21 10.23
N GLY A 659 -10.84 28.33 10.78
CA GLY A 659 -10.07 29.23 11.65
C GLY A 659 -9.00 30.07 10.96
N SER A 660 -8.92 30.07 9.63
CA SER A 660 -7.97 30.88 8.87
C SER A 660 -8.65 31.91 7.99
N ALA A 661 -8.21 33.17 8.04
CA ALA A 661 -8.62 34.23 7.12
C ALA A 661 -7.42 34.67 6.28
N THR A 662 -7.65 34.97 5.00
CA THR A 662 -6.59 35.40 4.09
C THR A 662 -6.86 36.78 3.51
N ALA A 663 -5.80 37.55 3.31
CA ALA A 663 -5.80 38.85 2.67
C ALA A 663 -4.65 38.92 1.64
N THR A 664 -4.82 39.72 0.60
CA THR A 664 -3.75 39.98 -0.37
C THR A 664 -3.15 41.34 -0.09
N LEU A 665 -1.84 41.37 0.22
CA LEU A 665 -1.07 42.61 0.32
C LEU A 665 -0.37 42.86 -1.01
N THR A 666 -0.69 43.98 -1.64
CA THR A 666 -0.03 44.50 -2.85
C THR A 666 0.97 45.59 -2.47
N SER A 667 2.18 45.48 -2.99
CA SER A 667 3.27 46.44 -2.78
C SER A 667 2.92 47.85 -3.23
N SER A 668 3.62 48.86 -2.69
CA SER A 668 3.66 50.21 -3.28
C SER A 668 4.60 50.27 -4.50
N SER A 669 4.61 51.39 -5.21
CA SER A 669 5.57 51.67 -6.29
C SER A 669 6.94 52.15 -5.81
N THR A 670 7.09 52.42 -4.51
CA THR A 670 8.34 52.83 -3.86
C THR A 670 8.72 51.84 -2.76
N PRO A 671 10.03 51.55 -2.55
CA PRO A 671 10.48 50.70 -1.46
C PRO A 671 9.99 51.20 -0.09
N ALA A 672 9.50 50.30 0.74
CA ALA A 672 8.97 50.58 2.08
C ALA A 672 8.87 49.29 2.89
N SER A 673 8.72 49.39 4.21
CA SER A 673 8.40 48.24 5.06
C SER A 673 6.94 48.31 5.49
N ALA A 674 6.15 47.33 5.08
CA ALA A 674 4.76 47.18 5.49
C ALA A 674 4.68 46.41 6.81
N SER A 675 4.21 47.08 7.87
CA SER A 675 3.80 46.50 9.14
C SER A 675 2.37 46.00 8.99
N VAL A 676 2.17 44.68 9.09
CA VAL A 676 0.88 44.03 8.84
C VAL A 676 0.36 43.40 10.12
N THR A 677 -0.89 43.75 10.47
CA THR A 677 -1.63 43.17 11.59
C THR A 677 -2.95 42.60 11.10
N ALA A 678 -3.50 41.67 11.88
CA ALA A 678 -4.88 41.22 11.72
C ALA A 678 -5.60 41.28 13.06
N THR A 679 -6.85 41.68 13.03
CA THR A 679 -7.72 41.81 14.20
C THR A 679 -8.94 40.94 14.03
N ALA A 680 -9.22 40.07 14.99
CA ALA A 680 -10.44 39.25 15.04
C ALA A 680 -11.10 39.45 16.42
N GLY A 681 -12.35 39.92 16.41
CA GLY A 681 -13.02 40.40 17.63
C GLY A 681 -12.22 41.55 18.27
N SER A 682 -11.82 41.38 19.54
CA SER A 682 -11.01 42.37 20.28
C SER A 682 -9.51 42.08 20.29
N ILE A 683 -9.07 40.98 19.66
CA ILE A 683 -7.65 40.56 19.66
C ILE A 683 -6.99 41.01 18.37
N THR A 684 -5.91 41.77 18.49
CA THR A 684 -5.03 42.14 17.37
C THR A 684 -3.74 41.36 17.47
N SER A 685 -3.27 40.81 16.36
CA SER A 685 -2.01 40.08 16.29
C SER A 685 -0.81 40.99 16.60
N ALA A 686 0.33 40.37 16.94
CA ALA A 686 1.61 41.04 16.74
C ALA A 686 1.78 41.42 15.26
N SER A 687 2.50 42.51 15.00
CA SER A 687 2.78 42.93 13.63
C SER A 687 3.88 42.07 13.03
N ILE A 688 3.72 41.71 11.76
CA ILE A 688 4.77 41.15 10.92
C ILE A 688 5.25 42.20 9.91
N THR A 689 6.49 42.06 9.43
CA THR A 689 7.05 42.95 8.42
C THR A 689 7.11 42.26 7.06
N VAL A 690 6.58 42.93 6.04
CA VAL A 690 6.80 42.60 4.62
C VAL A 690 7.58 43.75 3.98
N ASN A 691 8.76 43.46 3.46
CA ASN A 691 9.63 44.47 2.84
C ASN A 691 9.31 44.62 1.35
N PHE A 692 8.96 45.82 0.92
CA PHE A 692 8.89 46.17 -0.49
C PHE A 692 10.29 46.59 -0.94
N ILE A 693 10.93 45.76 -1.73
CA ILE A 693 12.31 45.94 -2.20
C ILE A 693 12.32 46.48 -3.62
N ALA A 694 13.31 47.29 -3.98
CA ALA A 694 13.52 47.66 -5.38
C ALA A 694 13.82 46.40 -6.22
N GLY A 695 13.37 46.41 -7.47
CA GLY A 695 13.54 45.30 -8.40
C GLY A 695 14.97 45.19 -8.96
N GLU A 696 15.13 44.30 -9.94
CA GLU A 696 16.40 44.16 -10.66
C GLU A 696 16.73 45.42 -11.47
N ALA A 697 18.03 45.65 -11.69
CA ALA A 697 18.53 46.77 -12.47
C ALA A 697 17.95 46.77 -13.90
N ALA A 698 17.30 47.86 -14.29
CA ALA A 698 16.73 48.05 -15.62
C ALA A 698 17.39 49.20 -16.39
N THR A 699 17.78 50.28 -15.71
CA THR A 699 18.42 51.44 -16.33
C THR A 699 19.67 51.87 -15.56
N ILE A 700 20.67 52.33 -16.31
CA ILE A 700 21.91 52.89 -15.77
C ILE A 700 22.13 54.27 -16.37
N THR A 701 22.45 55.25 -15.54
CA THR A 701 22.93 56.57 -15.99
C THR A 701 24.33 56.79 -15.45
N ILE A 702 25.28 57.08 -16.34
CA ILE A 702 26.69 57.31 -15.98
C ILE A 702 26.97 58.82 -15.99
N THR A 703 27.67 59.31 -14.97
CA THR A 703 28.24 60.65 -14.93
C THR A 703 29.73 60.58 -14.57
N ALA A 704 30.50 61.55 -15.07
CA ALA A 704 31.92 61.72 -14.83
C ALA A 704 32.17 63.05 -14.11
N THR A 705 33.22 63.14 -13.29
CA THR A 705 33.56 64.41 -12.62
C THR A 705 34.36 65.36 -13.53
N ARG A 706 34.93 64.86 -14.62
CA ARG A 706 35.66 65.65 -15.61
C ARG A 706 35.23 65.27 -17.02
N ASP A 707 35.15 66.28 -17.87
CA ASP A 707 34.86 66.08 -19.30
C ASP A 707 36.10 65.57 -20.07
N SER A 708 37.31 65.83 -19.54
CA SER A 708 38.57 65.36 -20.13
C SER A 708 39.68 65.06 -19.11
N LEU A 709 40.60 64.20 -19.51
CA LEU A 709 41.79 63.79 -18.77
C LEU A 709 43.04 63.88 -19.65
N VAL A 710 44.21 64.14 -19.06
CA VAL A 710 45.46 64.19 -19.83
C VAL A 710 46.14 62.81 -19.89
N ALA A 711 46.53 62.35 -21.07
CA ALA A 711 47.21 61.08 -21.31
C ALA A 711 48.51 60.96 -20.50
N GLY A 712 48.70 59.82 -19.83
CA GLY A 712 49.86 59.51 -19.00
C GLY A 712 49.96 60.35 -17.71
N SER A 713 48.96 61.16 -17.38
CA SER A 713 48.92 61.93 -16.13
C SER A 713 48.45 61.07 -14.95
N ALA A 714 48.77 61.51 -13.74
CA ALA A 714 48.25 60.90 -12.50
C ALA A 714 46.80 61.35 -12.17
N GLN A 715 46.10 62.01 -13.09
CA GLN A 715 44.72 62.43 -12.85
C GLN A 715 43.81 61.22 -12.71
N ILE A 716 42.89 61.25 -11.75
CA ILE A 716 41.88 60.21 -11.55
C ILE A 716 40.51 60.86 -11.66
N ASP A 717 39.66 60.36 -12.53
CA ASP A 717 38.27 60.77 -12.63
C ASP A 717 37.32 59.85 -11.89
N THR A 718 36.31 60.43 -11.25
CA THR A 718 35.28 59.67 -10.54
C THR A 718 34.09 59.47 -11.45
N ILE A 719 33.78 58.21 -11.74
CA ILE A 719 32.66 57.80 -12.57
C ILE A 719 31.55 57.27 -11.66
N ARG A 720 30.34 57.80 -11.78
CA ARG A 720 29.17 57.37 -11.01
C ARG A 720 28.13 56.76 -11.92
N ALA A 721 27.80 55.49 -11.70
CA ALA A 721 26.67 54.81 -12.33
C ALA A 721 25.48 54.80 -11.36
N THR A 722 24.43 55.56 -11.69
CA THR A 722 23.15 55.52 -10.98
C THR A 722 22.30 54.42 -11.59
N VAL A 723 21.91 53.43 -10.80
CA VAL A 723 21.20 52.24 -11.25
C VAL A 723 19.78 52.26 -10.71
N ARG A 724 18.80 52.11 -11.61
CA ARG A 724 17.38 52.07 -11.27
C ARG A 724 16.72 50.80 -11.79
N ASP A 725 15.72 50.32 -11.07
CA ASP A 725 14.87 49.21 -11.50
C ASP A 725 13.86 49.64 -12.58
N GLY A 726 13.06 48.69 -13.06
CA GLY A 726 12.03 48.94 -14.09
C GLY A 726 10.88 49.85 -13.64
N SER A 727 10.75 50.11 -12.34
CA SER A 727 9.78 51.05 -11.76
C SER A 727 10.40 52.43 -11.45
N GLY A 728 11.68 52.64 -11.76
CA GLY A 728 12.41 53.88 -11.55
C GLY A 728 13.00 54.04 -10.15
N ASN A 729 12.88 53.04 -9.27
CA ASN A 729 13.46 53.06 -7.93
C ASN A 729 14.97 52.81 -7.99
N LEU A 730 15.72 53.42 -7.09
CA LEU A 730 17.14 53.12 -6.91
C LEU A 730 17.29 51.67 -6.44
N VAL A 731 18.17 50.91 -7.09
CA VAL A 731 18.43 49.52 -6.69
C VAL A 731 19.05 49.46 -5.29
N PRO A 732 18.90 48.34 -4.55
CA PRO A 732 19.42 48.23 -3.19
C PRO A 732 20.94 48.35 -3.12
N ASP A 733 21.46 48.61 -1.91
CA ASP A 733 22.90 48.62 -1.66
C ASP A 733 23.49 47.22 -1.88
N GLY A 734 24.71 47.15 -2.42
CA GLY A 734 25.39 45.88 -2.70
C GLY A 734 25.16 45.32 -4.11
N VAL A 735 24.32 45.95 -4.95
CA VAL A 735 24.14 45.52 -6.34
C VAL A 735 25.41 45.81 -7.14
N VAL A 736 25.95 44.77 -7.76
CA VAL A 736 27.21 44.84 -8.51
C VAL A 736 27.01 45.58 -9.84
N VAL A 737 27.90 46.53 -10.11
CA VAL A 737 28.03 47.21 -11.40
C VAL A 737 29.44 46.98 -11.91
N ASN A 738 29.55 46.36 -13.09
CA ASN A 738 30.82 46.14 -13.75
C ASN A 738 31.11 47.31 -14.70
N PHE A 739 32.32 47.83 -14.65
CA PHE A 739 32.79 48.89 -15.54
C PHE A 739 33.88 48.38 -16.47
N ALA A 740 33.85 48.85 -17.70
CA ALA A 740 34.92 48.66 -18.68
C ALA A 740 35.24 50.00 -19.33
N THR A 741 36.48 50.15 -19.82
CA THR A 741 36.90 51.33 -20.61
C THR A 741 37.67 50.87 -21.85
N THR A 742 37.52 51.59 -22.96
CA THR A 742 38.33 51.34 -24.18
C THR A 742 39.74 51.92 -24.09
N LEU A 743 39.96 52.94 -23.26
CA LEU A 743 41.27 53.57 -23.04
C LEU A 743 41.49 53.85 -21.55
N GLY A 744 42.73 53.69 -21.10
CA GLY A 744 43.10 53.81 -19.68
C GLY A 744 42.70 52.60 -18.84
N SER A 745 42.62 52.80 -17.53
CA SER A 745 42.22 51.76 -16.57
C SER A 745 41.08 52.27 -15.71
N ILE A 746 40.08 51.42 -15.48
CA ILE A 746 38.93 51.75 -14.63
C ILE A 746 38.77 50.71 -13.52
N THR A 747 38.14 51.08 -12.40
CA THR A 747 37.69 50.12 -11.39
C THR A 747 36.70 49.12 -12.03
N ASN A 748 37.15 47.88 -12.26
CA ASN A 748 36.39 46.88 -13.03
C ASN A 748 35.00 46.55 -12.47
N SER A 749 34.80 46.65 -11.17
CA SER A 749 33.51 46.34 -10.53
C SER A 749 33.44 46.98 -9.15
N THR A 750 32.24 47.46 -8.80
CA THR A 750 31.92 48.02 -7.48
C THR A 750 30.44 47.80 -7.20
N THR A 751 30.00 48.03 -5.96
CA THR A 751 28.60 47.88 -5.57
C THR A 751 27.91 49.23 -5.41
N THR A 752 26.60 49.26 -5.63
CA THR A 752 25.76 50.42 -5.35
C THR A 752 25.73 50.75 -3.86
N VAL A 753 25.76 52.03 -3.55
CA VAL A 753 25.39 52.61 -2.25
C VAL A 753 24.38 53.71 -2.54
N SER A 754 23.20 53.62 -1.94
CA SER A 754 22.02 54.42 -2.30
C SER A 754 21.75 54.40 -3.83
N GLY A 755 21.85 53.22 -4.45
CA GLY A 755 21.64 53.02 -5.89
C GLY A 755 22.72 53.61 -6.81
N VAL A 756 23.85 54.09 -6.28
CA VAL A 756 24.96 54.64 -7.07
C VAL A 756 26.22 53.82 -6.86
N ALA A 757 26.80 53.30 -7.94
CA ALA A 757 28.09 52.64 -7.96
C ALA A 757 29.18 53.62 -8.41
N THR A 758 30.29 53.72 -7.68
CA THR A 758 31.39 54.64 -7.96
C THR A 758 32.64 53.90 -8.41
N ALA A 759 33.17 54.25 -9.59
CA ALA A 759 34.39 53.73 -10.17
C ALA A 759 35.39 54.86 -10.43
N TYR A 760 36.68 54.53 -10.55
CA TYR A 760 37.74 55.50 -10.80
C TYR A 760 38.40 55.21 -12.14
N LEU A 761 38.42 56.20 -13.04
CA LEU A 761 39.12 56.14 -14.32
C LEU A 761 40.49 56.83 -14.19
N THR A 762 41.55 56.12 -14.55
CA THR A 762 42.89 56.66 -14.73
C THR A 762 43.23 56.65 -16.23
N PRO A 763 43.65 57.79 -16.81
CA PRO A 763 43.95 57.84 -18.24
C PRO A 763 45.20 57.01 -18.54
N GLY A 764 45.17 56.29 -19.66
CA GLY A 764 46.35 55.58 -20.18
C GLY A 764 47.31 56.54 -20.87
N THR A 765 48.33 56.01 -21.55
CA THR A 765 49.29 56.81 -22.32
C THR A 765 48.78 57.21 -23.70
N VAL A 766 47.64 56.67 -24.15
CA VAL A 766 47.08 56.92 -25.49
C VAL A 766 45.95 57.97 -25.40
N ALA A 767 46.05 59.02 -26.22
CA ALA A 767 44.99 60.01 -26.36
C ALA A 767 43.83 59.51 -27.25
N GLY A 768 42.59 59.90 -26.93
CA GLY A 768 41.38 59.52 -27.66
C GLY A 768 40.14 59.45 -26.79
N ASN A 769 39.03 58.94 -27.33
CA ASN A 769 37.78 58.78 -26.58
C ASN A 769 37.78 57.48 -25.78
N ALA A 770 37.82 57.59 -24.45
CA ALA A 770 37.60 56.47 -23.55
C ALA A 770 36.08 56.24 -23.41
N VAL A 771 35.58 55.16 -24.01
CA VAL A 771 34.18 54.73 -23.86
C VAL A 771 34.09 53.91 -22.59
N ILE A 772 33.40 54.46 -21.60
CA ILE A 772 33.11 53.77 -20.34
C ILE A 772 31.78 53.06 -20.47
N THR A 773 31.80 51.75 -20.26
CA THR A 773 30.60 50.92 -20.24
C THR A 773 30.34 50.48 -18.81
N ALA A 774 29.14 50.76 -18.27
CA ALA A 774 28.69 50.23 -16.98
C ALA A 774 27.56 49.23 -17.21
N THR A 775 27.64 48.06 -16.58
CA THR A 775 26.65 46.97 -16.70
C THR A 775 26.24 46.44 -15.34
N SER A 776 24.94 46.17 -15.17
CA SER A 776 24.38 45.52 -13.97
C SER A 776 23.19 44.67 -14.39
N GLY A 777 23.31 43.35 -14.26
CA GLY A 777 22.34 42.41 -14.86
C GLY A 777 22.26 42.60 -16.37
N THR A 778 21.06 42.88 -16.89
CA THR A 778 20.83 43.20 -18.32
C THR A 778 20.94 44.68 -18.65
N ALA A 779 20.99 45.57 -17.64
CA ALA A 779 21.07 47.01 -17.86
C ALA A 779 22.52 47.40 -18.24
N SER A 780 22.65 48.25 -19.27
CA SER A 780 23.94 48.73 -19.77
C SER A 780 23.85 50.18 -20.21
N ALA A 781 24.89 50.97 -19.94
CA ALA A 781 25.03 52.34 -20.43
C ALA A 781 26.47 52.62 -20.86
N ASN A 782 26.64 53.55 -21.80
CA ASN A 782 27.94 54.02 -22.26
C ASN A 782 28.09 55.52 -22.01
N TYR A 783 29.31 55.96 -21.65
CA TYR A 783 29.66 57.36 -21.47
C TYR A 783 31.07 57.62 -21.99
N ASN A 784 31.29 58.76 -22.66
CA ASN A 784 32.57 59.08 -23.26
C ASN A 784 33.33 60.10 -22.40
N VAL A 785 34.58 59.78 -22.04
CA VAL A 785 35.54 60.74 -21.46
C VAL A 785 36.65 60.96 -22.48
N VAL A 786 36.99 62.22 -22.76
CA VAL A 786 38.03 62.55 -23.74
C VAL A 786 39.40 62.53 -23.05
N ILE A 787 40.29 61.64 -23.48
CA ILE A 787 41.70 61.66 -23.06
C ILE A 787 42.48 62.54 -24.04
N THR A 788 42.98 63.68 -23.59
CA THR A 788 43.75 64.63 -24.39
C THR A 788 45.26 64.33 -24.32
N PRO A 789 46.03 64.61 -25.38
CA PRO A 789 47.49 64.58 -25.35
C PRO A 789 48.07 65.51 -24.28
N GLY A 790 49.28 65.20 -23.80
CA GLY A 790 50.02 66.05 -22.88
C GLY A 790 50.58 67.34 -23.52
N GLY A 791 51.42 68.05 -22.76
CA GLY A 791 52.13 69.22 -23.27
C GLY A 791 53.13 68.89 -24.38
N VAL A 792 53.57 69.92 -25.11
CA VAL A 792 54.55 69.78 -26.19
C VAL A 792 55.85 69.21 -25.64
N ASN A 793 56.34 68.10 -26.22
CA ASN A 793 57.61 67.48 -25.82
C ASN A 793 58.63 67.41 -26.98
N SER A 794 58.18 67.06 -28.18
CA SER A 794 59.06 66.98 -29.35
C SER A 794 58.38 67.46 -30.62
N ILE A 795 59.19 67.88 -31.59
CA ILE A 795 58.76 68.35 -32.90
C ILE A 795 59.54 67.52 -33.94
N GLU A 796 58.83 66.71 -34.72
CA GLU A 796 59.39 66.01 -35.88
C GLU A 796 59.22 66.90 -37.11
N ILE A 797 60.28 67.07 -37.91
CA ILE A 797 60.26 67.91 -39.10
C ILE A 797 60.49 67.08 -40.34
N GLN A 798 59.71 67.32 -41.38
CA GLN A 798 59.90 66.76 -42.70
C GLN A 798 59.83 67.88 -43.75
N THR A 799 60.77 67.88 -44.70
CA THR A 799 60.84 68.82 -45.82
C THR A 799 60.51 68.09 -47.11
N SER A 800 59.71 68.72 -47.98
CA SER A 800 59.41 68.15 -49.31
C SER A 800 60.60 68.17 -50.27
N SER A 801 61.57 69.06 -50.05
CA SER A 801 62.86 69.11 -50.74
C SER A 801 63.89 69.83 -49.86
N ASN A 802 65.15 69.40 -49.91
CA ASN A 802 66.27 70.06 -49.22
C ASN A 802 67.00 71.08 -50.12
N THR A 803 66.63 71.14 -51.40
CA THR A 803 67.20 72.06 -52.39
C THR A 803 66.10 72.71 -53.22
N ILE A 804 66.16 74.03 -53.35
CA ILE A 804 65.29 74.84 -54.22
C ILE A 804 66.16 75.77 -55.09
N GLN A 805 65.65 76.30 -56.19
CA GLN A 805 66.37 77.26 -57.04
C GLN A 805 65.94 78.70 -56.74
N VAL A 806 66.79 79.67 -57.05
CA VAL A 806 66.41 81.09 -56.98
C VAL A 806 65.15 81.38 -57.79
N SER A 807 64.32 82.29 -57.30
CA SER A 807 62.98 82.52 -57.85
C SER A 807 63.00 83.10 -59.27
N GLY A 808 62.00 82.76 -60.08
CA GLY A 808 61.86 83.23 -61.46
C GLY A 808 62.85 82.64 -62.46
N THR A 809 63.42 81.47 -62.14
CA THR A 809 64.39 80.78 -63.02
C THR A 809 63.88 79.44 -63.58
N GLY A 810 62.68 79.00 -63.19
CA GLY A 810 61.99 77.86 -63.79
C GLY A 810 62.25 76.51 -63.12
N GLY A 811 63.05 76.47 -62.05
CA GLY A 811 63.24 75.29 -61.20
C GLY A 811 62.19 75.15 -60.08
N ILE A 812 62.45 74.26 -59.11
CA ILE A 812 61.63 74.16 -57.90
C ILE A 812 61.96 75.34 -56.99
N GLU A 813 61.05 76.30 -56.87
CA GLU A 813 61.26 77.56 -56.13
C GLU A 813 60.66 77.53 -54.72
N THR A 814 59.88 76.50 -54.40
CA THR A 814 59.18 76.36 -53.12
C THR A 814 59.33 74.94 -52.57
N CYS A 815 59.52 74.82 -51.26
CA CYS A 815 59.37 73.55 -50.54
C CYS A 815 58.43 73.72 -49.33
N VAL A 816 57.65 72.71 -49.01
CA VAL A 816 56.83 72.64 -47.79
C VAL A 816 57.65 72.05 -46.63
N LEU A 817 57.63 72.73 -45.49
CA LEU A 817 58.08 72.25 -44.19
C LEU A 817 56.85 71.73 -43.42
N THR A 818 56.90 70.49 -42.96
CA THR A 818 55.86 69.84 -42.14
C THR A 818 56.41 69.59 -40.75
N ALA A 819 55.75 70.13 -39.73
CA ALA A 819 56.09 69.92 -38.32
C ALA A 819 54.98 69.09 -37.66
N THR A 820 55.31 67.91 -37.15
CA THR A 820 54.41 67.10 -36.33
C THR A 820 54.82 67.24 -34.87
N VAL A 821 53.88 67.63 -34.00
CA VAL A 821 54.15 67.90 -32.59
C VAL A 821 53.65 66.75 -31.73
N TYR A 822 54.52 66.23 -30.88
CA TYR A 822 54.24 65.10 -30.01
C TYR A 822 54.41 65.45 -28.53
N ASP A 823 53.61 64.80 -27.68
CA ASP A 823 53.78 64.82 -26.24
C ASP A 823 54.88 63.84 -25.80
N GLN A 824 55.14 63.76 -24.49
CA GLN A 824 56.17 62.85 -23.94
C GLN A 824 55.84 61.36 -24.14
N ASN A 825 54.58 61.03 -24.39
CA ASN A 825 54.08 59.67 -24.58
C ASN A 825 53.97 59.28 -26.06
N GLY A 826 54.37 60.18 -26.99
CA GLY A 826 54.29 59.96 -28.43
C GLY A 826 52.90 60.21 -29.03
N ASN A 827 51.95 60.81 -28.30
CA ASN A 827 50.68 61.22 -28.87
C ASN A 827 50.85 62.51 -29.68
N LYS A 828 50.20 62.58 -30.84
CA LYS A 828 50.07 63.82 -31.60
C LYS A 828 49.27 64.84 -30.79
N LEU A 829 49.75 66.06 -30.67
CA LEU A 829 49.06 67.10 -29.90
C LEU A 829 47.71 67.49 -30.49
N SER A 830 46.82 67.98 -29.63
CA SER A 830 45.49 68.45 -30.00
C SER A 830 45.54 69.53 -31.08
N ASP A 831 44.47 69.58 -31.86
CA ASP A 831 44.24 70.62 -32.87
C ASP A 831 44.26 72.02 -32.22
N GLY A 832 44.82 72.99 -32.95
CA GLY A 832 44.98 74.35 -32.45
C GLY A 832 46.29 74.61 -31.69
N THR A 833 47.15 73.61 -31.50
CA THR A 833 48.49 73.82 -30.92
C THR A 833 49.32 74.71 -31.84
N SER A 834 49.77 75.87 -31.36
CA SER A 834 50.55 76.82 -32.14
C SER A 834 51.96 76.31 -32.44
N VAL A 835 52.33 76.27 -33.73
CA VAL A 835 53.69 75.99 -34.20
C VAL A 835 54.21 77.20 -34.97
N SER A 836 55.35 77.74 -34.53
CA SER A 836 55.99 78.92 -35.12
C SER A 836 57.18 78.53 -35.97
N PHE A 837 57.20 78.97 -37.23
CA PHE A 837 58.30 78.78 -38.17
C PHE A 837 59.04 80.11 -38.39
N THR A 838 60.37 80.11 -38.28
CA THR A 838 61.19 81.33 -38.42
C THR A 838 62.45 81.00 -39.22
N ILE A 839 62.76 81.79 -40.24
CA ILE A 839 64.07 81.79 -40.89
C ILE A 839 65.04 82.51 -39.95
N LEU A 840 66.05 81.81 -39.46
CA LEU A 840 67.11 82.40 -38.63
C LEU A 840 68.13 83.14 -39.48
N ARG A 841 68.53 82.53 -40.60
CA ARG A 841 69.53 83.03 -41.53
C ARG A 841 69.18 82.58 -42.94
N GLY A 842 69.41 83.45 -43.91
CA GLY A 842 69.25 83.15 -45.32
C GLY A 842 70.22 83.99 -46.17
N PRO A 843 70.32 83.73 -47.48
CA PRO A 843 71.21 84.46 -48.38
C PRO A 843 70.88 85.96 -48.50
N GLY A 844 69.67 86.36 -48.15
CA GLY A 844 69.18 87.74 -48.12
C GLY A 844 68.92 88.27 -49.52
N ALA A 845 67.78 87.89 -50.12
CA ALA A 845 67.22 88.50 -51.34
C ALA A 845 65.77 88.05 -51.67
N GLY A 846 64.88 87.95 -50.68
CA GLY A 846 63.44 87.73 -50.89
C GLY A 846 62.91 86.34 -50.49
N GLU A 847 63.74 85.48 -49.93
CA GLU A 847 63.32 84.21 -49.34
C GLU A 847 62.34 84.43 -48.18
N ASN A 848 61.31 83.60 -48.10
CA ASN A 848 60.20 83.82 -47.18
C ASN A 848 59.46 82.55 -46.80
N LEU A 849 58.82 82.57 -45.64
CA LEU A 849 57.86 81.57 -45.19
C LEU A 849 56.45 82.06 -45.52
N ASN A 850 55.67 81.33 -46.34
CA ASN A 850 54.29 81.67 -46.72
C ASN A 850 54.10 83.14 -47.15
N LYS A 851 55.06 83.73 -47.88
CA LYS A 851 55.06 85.15 -48.29
C LYS A 851 55.17 86.17 -47.15
N ALA A 852 55.48 85.73 -45.93
CA ALA A 852 55.57 86.57 -44.73
C ALA A 852 57.02 86.91 -44.33
N GLY A 853 57.97 86.85 -45.27
CA GLY A 853 59.40 87.08 -45.01
C GLY A 853 60.00 86.02 -44.06
N TYR A 854 60.91 86.43 -43.18
CA TYR A 854 61.65 85.53 -42.29
C TYR A 854 60.81 84.96 -41.13
N GLY A 855 59.53 85.34 -40.99
CA GLY A 855 58.71 84.90 -39.87
C GLY A 855 59.09 85.55 -38.53
N PRO A 856 58.39 85.21 -37.43
CA PRO A 856 57.64 83.96 -37.21
C PRO A 856 56.31 83.86 -37.96
N VAL A 857 56.07 82.71 -38.59
CA VAL A 857 54.77 82.31 -39.13
C VAL A 857 54.18 81.26 -38.21
N VAL A 858 53.08 81.58 -37.54
CA VAL A 858 52.42 80.68 -36.58
C VAL A 858 51.27 79.96 -37.28
N ILE A 859 51.34 78.62 -37.32
CA ILE A 859 50.32 77.75 -37.90
C ILE A 859 49.81 76.83 -36.79
N PRO A 860 48.49 76.80 -36.51
CA PRO A 860 47.92 75.82 -35.59
C PRO A 860 48.00 74.41 -36.18
N THR A 861 48.25 73.41 -35.33
CA THR A 861 48.19 72.00 -35.75
C THR A 861 46.77 71.58 -36.14
N ALA A 862 46.69 70.71 -37.14
CA ALA A 862 45.52 69.89 -37.44
C ALA A 862 45.96 68.42 -37.48
N GLY A 863 45.34 67.57 -36.67
CA GLY A 863 45.81 66.20 -36.39
C GLY A 863 47.24 66.16 -35.82
N GLY A 864 47.64 67.18 -35.04
CA GLY A 864 49.00 67.36 -34.52
C GLY A 864 50.06 67.77 -35.54
N VAL A 865 49.67 68.16 -36.76
CA VAL A 865 50.58 68.53 -37.85
C VAL A 865 50.37 70.00 -38.27
N ALA A 866 51.45 70.76 -38.42
CA ALA A 866 51.48 72.12 -38.97
C ALA A 866 52.36 72.17 -40.23
N LYS A 867 51.96 72.95 -41.25
CA LYS A 867 52.68 73.03 -42.54
C LYS A 867 52.91 74.48 -42.97
N VAL A 868 54.10 74.80 -43.47
CA VAL A 868 54.45 76.11 -44.05
C VAL A 868 55.26 75.94 -45.34
N SER A 869 55.08 76.83 -46.31
CA SER A 869 55.91 76.88 -47.52
C SER A 869 57.12 77.79 -47.28
N LEU A 870 58.32 77.32 -47.62
CA LEU A 870 59.51 78.13 -47.81
C LEU A 870 59.66 78.42 -49.30
N ASN A 871 59.67 79.70 -49.66
CA ASN A 871 59.84 80.18 -51.03
C ASN A 871 61.23 80.81 -51.17
N SER A 872 61.91 80.53 -52.27
CA SER A 872 63.24 81.07 -52.55
C SER A 872 63.21 82.56 -52.89
N GLY A 873 64.34 83.22 -52.65
CA GLY A 873 64.64 84.57 -53.11
C GLY A 873 65.45 84.56 -54.41
N THR A 874 66.00 85.71 -54.77
CA THR A 874 66.81 85.89 -55.99
C THR A 874 68.30 85.60 -55.79
N LYS A 875 68.72 85.22 -54.58
CA LYS A 875 70.13 84.97 -54.24
C LYS A 875 70.33 83.54 -53.74
N SER A 876 71.39 82.89 -54.21
CA SER A 876 71.75 81.53 -53.78
C SER A 876 72.41 81.50 -52.39
N GLY A 877 72.14 80.45 -51.63
CA GLY A 877 72.73 80.19 -50.31
C GLY A 877 71.84 79.29 -49.45
N THR A 878 72.28 78.98 -48.23
CA THR A 878 71.52 78.12 -47.29
C THR A 878 70.55 78.93 -46.45
N VAL A 879 69.34 78.40 -46.25
CA VAL A 879 68.32 78.93 -45.35
C VAL A 879 68.25 78.05 -44.11
N ASP A 880 68.61 78.62 -42.94
CA ASP A 880 68.45 77.99 -41.63
C ASP A 880 67.05 78.31 -41.09
N ILE A 881 66.20 77.30 -40.88
CA ILE A 881 64.88 77.49 -40.28
C ILE A 881 64.88 77.00 -38.83
N ARG A 882 64.14 77.68 -37.95
CA ARG A 882 63.79 77.23 -36.61
C ARG A 882 62.30 76.99 -36.54
N ILE A 883 61.89 75.88 -35.93
CA ILE A 883 60.49 75.59 -35.62
C ILE A 883 60.36 75.51 -34.10
N THR A 884 59.41 76.24 -33.53
CA THR A 884 59.12 76.21 -32.09
C THR A 884 57.65 75.93 -31.84
N SER A 885 57.36 75.20 -30.76
CA SER A 885 56.00 75.04 -30.23
C SER A 885 56.10 74.95 -28.71
N GLY A 886 55.45 75.90 -28.01
CA GLY A 886 55.71 76.12 -26.59
C GLY A 886 57.19 76.45 -26.33
N SER A 887 57.83 75.71 -25.42
CA SER A 887 59.26 75.82 -25.09
C SER A 887 60.16 74.90 -25.94
N VAL A 888 59.59 73.99 -26.73
CA VAL A 888 60.35 73.02 -27.53
C VAL A 888 60.78 73.68 -28.83
N THR A 889 62.05 73.54 -29.16
CA THR A 889 62.65 74.00 -30.41
C THR A 889 63.13 72.79 -31.19
N SER A 890 62.79 72.72 -32.47
CA SER A 890 63.24 71.66 -33.36
C SER A 890 64.74 71.80 -33.70
N GLY A 891 65.36 70.75 -34.27
CA GLY A 891 66.62 70.92 -35.01
C GLY A 891 66.43 71.94 -36.13
N ALA A 892 67.49 72.65 -36.56
CA ALA A 892 67.39 73.68 -37.59
C ALA A 892 67.52 73.04 -38.99
N PRO A 893 66.43 72.74 -39.72
CA PRO A 893 66.56 72.21 -41.07
C PRO A 893 67.20 73.26 -41.96
N GLN A 894 68.12 72.82 -42.81
CA GLN A 894 68.75 73.64 -43.83
C GLN A 894 68.14 73.32 -45.19
N VAL A 895 67.65 74.35 -45.87
CA VAL A 895 67.25 74.26 -47.28
C VAL A 895 68.23 75.08 -48.11
N THR A 896 68.84 74.48 -49.12
CA THR A 896 69.79 75.17 -49.99
C THR A 896 69.07 75.81 -51.17
N ILE A 897 69.16 77.13 -51.30
CA ILE A 897 68.77 77.87 -52.51
C ILE A 897 69.97 77.86 -53.46
N THR A 898 69.81 77.20 -54.61
CA THR A 898 70.82 77.09 -55.66
C THR A 898 70.61 78.15 -56.74
N ALA A 899 71.68 78.54 -57.43
CA ALA A 899 71.60 79.46 -58.56
C ALA A 899 70.75 78.88 -59.70
N GLY A 900 70.21 79.77 -60.54
CA GLY A 900 69.47 79.38 -61.73
C GLY A 900 70.37 78.87 -62.87
N PRO A 901 69.80 78.54 -64.05
CA PRO A 901 70.59 78.23 -65.23
C PRO A 901 71.43 79.45 -65.69
N PRO A 902 72.53 79.23 -66.45
CA PRO A 902 73.36 80.30 -67.00
C PRO A 902 72.58 81.34 -67.80
N PHE A 903 72.92 82.61 -67.59
CA PHE A 903 72.30 83.75 -68.26
C PHE A 903 73.33 84.69 -68.88
N SER A 904 74.47 84.93 -68.21
CA SER A 904 75.54 85.82 -68.71
C SER A 904 76.92 85.17 -68.57
N LEU A 905 77.84 85.59 -69.45
CA LEU A 905 79.24 85.18 -69.47
C LEU A 905 80.14 86.40 -69.74
N SER A 906 81.14 86.64 -68.90
CA SER A 906 82.14 87.71 -69.08
C SER A 906 83.55 87.13 -69.20
N LEU A 907 84.36 87.67 -70.12
CA LEU A 907 85.74 87.25 -70.41
C LEU A 907 86.76 88.29 -69.92
N SER A 908 87.89 87.82 -69.39
CA SER A 908 89.05 88.65 -69.05
C SER A 908 90.36 87.96 -69.40
N THR A 909 91.44 88.74 -69.55
CA THR A 909 92.81 88.26 -69.83
C THR A 909 93.84 88.94 -68.93
N GLU A 910 94.91 88.21 -68.60
CA GLU A 910 96.14 88.74 -68.00
C GLU A 910 97.32 88.44 -68.94
N ILE A 911 97.99 89.48 -69.46
CA ILE A 911 99.13 89.36 -70.39
C ILE A 911 100.43 89.58 -69.60
N TYR A 912 101.33 88.58 -69.57
CA TYR A 912 102.71 88.76 -69.09
C TYR A 912 103.73 87.97 -69.92
N SER A 913 104.82 88.65 -70.24
CA SER A 913 106.00 88.16 -70.94
C SER A 913 106.78 87.12 -70.13
N ASN A 914 107.41 86.19 -70.85
CA ASN A 914 108.37 85.19 -70.37
C ASN A 914 107.84 84.07 -69.46
N VAL A 915 107.29 83.02 -70.10
CA VAL A 915 107.38 81.65 -69.58
C VAL A 915 108.12 80.80 -70.60
N ALA A 916 109.01 79.94 -70.11
CA ALA A 916 110.00 79.17 -70.84
C ALA A 916 109.49 78.48 -72.13
N LYS A 917 110.33 78.57 -73.17
CA LYS A 917 110.25 78.01 -74.54
C LYS A 917 109.50 76.67 -74.66
N PRO A 918 108.67 76.56 -75.70
CA PRO A 918 108.84 75.50 -76.68
C PRO A 918 109.06 76.14 -78.06
N SER A 919 110.28 76.03 -78.59
CA SER A 919 110.76 76.61 -79.85
C SER A 919 111.04 78.13 -79.88
N PRO A 920 112.12 78.57 -80.55
CA PRO A 920 112.35 79.99 -80.84
C PRO A 920 111.17 80.56 -81.67
N GLY A 921 110.53 81.64 -81.20
CA GLY A 921 109.47 82.35 -81.94
C GLY A 921 107.98 82.10 -81.54
N THR A 922 107.64 81.84 -80.26
CA THR A 922 106.24 81.62 -79.79
C THR A 922 105.89 82.43 -78.51
N TYR A 923 104.65 82.94 -78.40
CA TYR A 923 104.05 83.77 -77.33
C TYR A 923 102.86 83.07 -76.61
N SER A 924 102.43 83.52 -75.41
CA SER A 924 101.29 82.92 -74.65
C SER A 924 100.51 83.89 -73.74
N ALA A 925 99.22 83.61 -73.42
CA ALA A 925 98.39 84.34 -72.44
C ALA A 925 97.30 83.47 -71.76
N GLY A 926 96.78 83.91 -70.60
CA GLY A 926 95.67 83.27 -69.86
C GLY A 926 94.32 84.02 -69.99
N PHE A 927 93.21 83.28 -69.91
CA PHE A 927 91.84 83.79 -70.02
C PHE A 927 90.91 83.20 -68.95
N SER A 928 89.96 83.98 -68.45
CA SER A 928 88.94 83.57 -67.47
C SER A 928 87.53 83.94 -67.94
N ALA A 929 86.55 83.07 -67.66
CA ALA A 929 85.13 83.24 -67.97
C ALA A 929 84.27 83.10 -66.71
N LEU A 930 83.57 84.17 -66.31
CA LEU A 930 82.62 84.15 -65.19
C LEU A 930 81.19 83.92 -65.71
N VAL A 931 80.57 82.82 -65.29
CA VAL A 931 79.22 82.39 -65.65
C VAL A 931 78.26 82.70 -64.51
N GLN A 932 77.22 83.48 -64.81
CA GLN A 932 76.24 83.90 -63.83
C GLN A 932 74.82 83.61 -64.30
N ASP A 933 73.91 83.40 -63.34
CA ASP A 933 72.49 83.32 -63.61
C ASP A 933 71.87 84.72 -63.84
N LYS A 934 70.56 84.76 -64.07
CA LYS A 934 69.81 86.01 -64.34
C LYS A 934 69.95 87.06 -63.24
N TYR A 935 70.28 86.66 -62.02
CA TYR A 935 70.44 87.53 -60.85
C TYR A 935 71.91 87.72 -60.46
N SER A 936 72.84 87.44 -61.37
CA SER A 936 74.28 87.53 -61.14
C SER A 936 74.82 86.56 -60.07
N ASN A 937 74.07 85.53 -59.70
CA ASN A 937 74.61 84.48 -58.82
C ASN A 937 75.56 83.60 -59.65
N PRO A 938 76.71 83.20 -59.10
CA PRO A 938 77.58 82.23 -59.74
C PRO A 938 76.82 80.92 -60.00
N VAL A 939 76.77 80.49 -61.26
CA VAL A 939 76.16 79.19 -61.58
C VAL A 939 77.05 78.10 -61.02
N ALA A 940 76.45 77.16 -60.29
CA ALA A 940 77.16 76.11 -59.57
C ALA A 940 77.91 75.15 -60.52
N ASP A 941 78.90 74.45 -59.94
CA ASP A 941 79.79 73.51 -60.64
C ASP A 941 79.02 72.44 -61.42
N GLY A 942 79.43 72.19 -62.68
CA GLY A 942 78.85 71.17 -63.55
C GLY A 942 78.39 71.67 -64.93
N ARG A 943 78.31 72.99 -65.15
CA ARG A 943 78.11 73.56 -66.48
C ARG A 943 79.45 73.79 -67.18
N ALA A 944 79.69 73.13 -68.31
CA ALA A 944 80.95 73.26 -69.06
C ALA A 944 81.02 74.60 -69.81
N VAL A 945 82.21 75.23 -69.83
CA VAL A 945 82.52 76.41 -70.65
C VAL A 945 83.61 76.05 -71.65
N TYR A 946 83.37 76.34 -72.93
CA TYR A 946 84.26 76.03 -74.05
C TYR A 946 84.93 77.30 -74.57
N PHE A 947 86.25 77.26 -74.82
CA PHE A 947 87.03 78.39 -75.36
C PHE A 947 87.47 78.12 -76.81
N THR A 948 87.46 79.12 -77.69
CA THR A 948 87.83 79.03 -79.12
C THR A 948 88.66 80.25 -79.57
N LEU A 949 89.60 80.05 -80.51
CA LEU A 949 90.55 81.07 -81.00
C LEU A 949 90.32 81.39 -82.49
N PHE A 950 90.41 82.67 -82.86
CA PHE A 950 90.28 83.18 -84.24
C PHE A 950 91.30 84.31 -84.53
N THR A 951 91.60 84.60 -85.81
CA THR A 951 92.36 85.79 -86.27
C THR A 951 91.62 86.60 -87.32
N ASP A 952 92.12 87.80 -87.65
CA ASP A 952 91.52 88.64 -88.69
C ASP A 952 91.58 88.01 -90.10
N SER A 953 90.66 88.43 -90.98
CA SER A 953 90.33 87.79 -92.25
C SER A 953 91.25 88.13 -93.42
N THR A 954 92.34 88.88 -93.22
CA THR A 954 93.26 89.29 -94.31
C THR A 954 94.52 88.42 -94.44
N PHE A 955 94.68 87.45 -93.54
CA PHE A 955 95.85 86.58 -93.46
C PHE A 955 95.69 85.33 -94.34
N THR A 956 96.54 85.16 -95.37
CA THR A 956 96.44 84.07 -96.36
C THR A 956 97.46 82.94 -96.17
N THR A 957 98.35 83.04 -95.19
CA THR A 957 99.24 81.96 -94.74
C THR A 957 98.92 81.61 -93.29
N GLN A 958 98.54 80.36 -93.03
CA GLN A 958 98.15 79.87 -91.71
C GLN A 958 99.34 79.91 -90.73
N PHE A 959 99.10 80.15 -89.43
CA PHE A 959 100.12 79.97 -88.37
C PHE A 959 100.82 78.63 -88.58
N ASP A 960 102.15 78.60 -88.60
CA ASP A 960 102.90 77.34 -88.67
C ASP A 960 102.73 76.54 -87.36
N SER A 961 102.37 77.22 -86.26
CA SER A 961 101.92 76.58 -85.01
C SER A 961 101.14 77.56 -84.11
N ALA A 962 99.80 77.55 -84.18
CA ALA A 962 98.95 78.05 -83.11
C ALA A 962 98.32 76.85 -82.38
N SER A 963 98.60 76.71 -81.08
CA SER A 963 98.08 75.60 -80.27
C SER A 963 97.42 76.13 -79.00
N ILE A 964 96.16 75.76 -78.81
CA ILE A 964 95.58 75.65 -77.47
C ILE A 964 96.15 74.34 -76.89
N GLU A 965 96.57 74.30 -75.63
CA GLU A 965 96.76 73.00 -74.98
C GLU A 965 95.42 72.25 -75.06
N GLY A 966 95.32 71.28 -75.97
CA GLY A 966 94.11 70.49 -76.23
C GLY A 966 93.08 71.17 -77.14
N SER A 967 92.61 70.42 -78.16
CA SER A 967 91.36 70.76 -78.84
C SER A 967 90.21 70.58 -77.85
N GLY A 968 89.48 71.65 -77.52
CA GLY A 968 88.23 71.59 -76.76
C GLY A 968 88.36 71.39 -75.24
N VAL A 969 89.26 72.11 -74.57
CA VAL A 969 89.39 72.00 -73.10
C VAL A 969 88.28 72.77 -72.38
N THR A 970 87.51 72.03 -71.58
CA THR A 970 86.67 72.54 -70.49
C THR A 970 87.56 73.24 -69.47
N GLY A 971 87.37 74.54 -69.26
CA GLY A 971 88.11 75.26 -68.21
C GLY A 971 87.84 74.64 -66.84
N ALA A 972 88.89 74.46 -66.02
CA ALA A 972 88.71 73.99 -64.65
C ALA A 972 87.86 75.01 -63.88
N THR A 973 86.70 74.59 -63.39
CA THR A 973 85.83 75.44 -62.57
C THR A 973 86.42 75.57 -61.17
N VAL A 974 86.55 76.80 -60.65
CA VAL A 974 86.85 76.98 -59.22
C VAL A 974 85.54 76.73 -58.44
N PRO A 975 85.47 75.75 -57.52
CA PRO A 975 84.22 75.32 -56.92
C PRO A 975 83.38 76.46 -56.33
N GLY A 976 82.14 76.60 -56.79
CA GLY A 976 81.18 77.60 -56.29
C GLY A 976 81.47 79.06 -56.69
N SER A 977 82.48 79.30 -57.54
CA SER A 977 82.84 80.66 -58.00
C SER A 977 82.15 81.08 -59.30
N GLY A 978 81.60 80.11 -60.06
CA GLY A 978 81.10 80.34 -61.42
C GLY A 978 82.19 80.70 -62.43
N ILE A 979 83.48 80.57 -62.10
CA ILE A 979 84.61 80.95 -62.97
C ILE A 979 85.24 79.71 -63.63
N ALA A 980 85.45 79.76 -64.94
CA ALA A 980 86.24 78.80 -65.73
C ALA A 980 87.48 79.49 -66.35
N THR A 981 88.64 78.84 -66.40
CA THR A 981 89.90 79.45 -66.90
C THR A 981 90.62 78.59 -67.96
N VAL A 982 91.42 79.21 -68.84
CA VAL A 982 92.23 78.54 -69.90
C VAL A 982 93.53 79.31 -70.23
N LYS A 983 94.53 78.64 -70.84
CA LYS A 983 95.80 79.22 -71.30
C LYS A 983 96.05 78.91 -72.79
N MET A 984 96.61 79.85 -73.56
CA MET A 984 96.76 79.76 -75.03
C MET A 984 98.15 80.20 -75.55
N PHE A 985 98.62 79.67 -76.70
CA PHE A 985 99.94 79.92 -77.33
C PHE A 985 99.86 80.23 -78.84
N TRP A 986 100.74 81.11 -79.39
CA TRP A 986 100.80 81.51 -80.81
C TRP A 986 102.21 81.92 -81.30
N ASP A 987 102.53 81.83 -82.60
CA ASP A 987 103.87 82.15 -83.15
C ASP A 987 104.15 83.66 -83.42
N SER A 988 105.43 84.04 -83.60
CA SER A 988 105.90 85.43 -83.76
C SER A 988 105.89 85.97 -85.19
N LYS A 989 105.59 85.17 -86.21
CA LYS A 989 105.53 85.63 -87.60
C LYS A 989 104.41 86.65 -87.88
N PRO A 990 103.14 86.45 -87.44
CA PRO A 990 102.04 87.38 -87.65
C PRO A 990 102.07 88.56 -86.68
N THR A 991 103.26 88.95 -86.25
CA THR A 991 103.43 90.15 -85.44
C THR A 991 102.79 91.33 -86.17
N PHE A 992 102.03 92.16 -85.42
CA PHE A 992 101.16 93.24 -85.89
C PHE A 992 99.71 92.86 -86.31
N HIS A 993 99.26 91.61 -86.17
CA HIS A 993 97.85 91.20 -86.35
C HIS A 993 97.04 91.10 -85.04
N ASN A 994 95.70 90.95 -85.13
CA ASN A 994 94.80 90.77 -83.98
C ASN A 994 94.41 89.29 -83.73
N LEU A 995 94.41 88.87 -82.47
CA LEU A 995 93.99 87.58 -81.95
C LEU A 995 92.64 87.71 -81.21
N VAL A 996 91.64 86.88 -81.53
CA VAL A 996 90.28 86.92 -80.94
C VAL A 996 89.97 85.61 -80.20
N VAL A 997 89.57 85.69 -78.93
CA VAL A 997 89.18 84.55 -78.08
C VAL A 997 87.69 84.60 -77.77
N ARG A 998 86.97 83.50 -77.97
CA ARG A 998 85.55 83.33 -77.63
C ARG A 998 85.38 82.28 -76.53
N ALA A 999 84.44 82.48 -75.60
CA ALA A 999 84.00 81.48 -74.63
C ALA A 999 82.47 81.29 -74.66
N GLU A 1000 81.99 80.06 -74.50
CA GLU A 1000 80.58 79.69 -74.59
C GLU A 1000 80.18 78.58 -73.60
N THR A 1001 79.00 78.67 -72.99
CA THR A 1001 78.49 77.62 -72.07
C THR A 1001 77.86 76.44 -72.81
N SER A 1002 77.94 75.24 -72.22
CA SER A 1002 77.34 74.03 -72.78
C SER A 1002 75.80 74.10 -72.79
N GLY A 1003 75.21 74.18 -73.98
CA GLY A 1003 73.77 74.00 -74.21
C GLY A 1003 72.88 75.23 -73.98
N ASP A 1004 73.38 76.36 -73.48
CA ASP A 1004 72.57 77.58 -73.27
C ASP A 1004 72.82 78.71 -74.28
N SER A 1005 73.72 78.52 -75.25
CA SER A 1005 74.10 79.56 -76.23
C SER A 1005 74.56 80.89 -75.62
N VAL A 1006 75.03 80.88 -74.36
CA VAL A 1006 75.58 82.06 -73.68
C VAL A 1006 77.06 82.12 -74.00
N TRP A 1007 77.49 83.15 -74.74
CA TRP A 1007 78.88 83.33 -75.18
C TRP A 1007 79.35 84.78 -75.10
N ASN A 1008 80.66 84.97 -75.11
CA ASN A 1008 81.32 86.27 -75.19
C ASN A 1008 82.67 86.16 -75.93
N GLN A 1009 83.26 87.26 -76.40
CA GLN A 1009 84.57 87.27 -77.08
C GLN A 1009 85.46 88.47 -76.71
N LEU A 1010 86.78 88.33 -76.86
CA LEU A 1010 87.80 89.35 -76.54
C LEU A 1010 88.92 89.36 -77.59
N ALA A 1011 89.29 90.53 -78.12
CA ALA A 1011 90.34 90.69 -79.14
C ALA A 1011 91.60 91.41 -78.59
N ILE A 1012 92.81 90.98 -78.99
CA ILE A 1012 94.11 91.53 -78.55
C ILE A 1012 95.10 91.64 -79.74
N SER A 1013 95.93 92.69 -79.79
CA SER A 1013 96.97 92.87 -80.84
C SER A 1013 98.31 92.20 -80.49
N ILE A 1014 99.00 91.63 -81.47
CA ILE A 1014 100.27 90.89 -81.29
C ILE A 1014 101.50 91.82 -81.44
N PRO A 1015 102.34 92.02 -80.41
CA PRO A 1015 103.51 92.93 -80.45
C PRO A 1015 104.82 92.30 -80.98
N ILE A 1016 105.78 93.12 -81.45
CA ILE A 1016 107.17 92.72 -81.78
C ILE A 1016 108.09 92.89 -80.57
N VAL A 1017 109.07 91.99 -80.40
CA VAL A 1017 110.03 92.01 -79.29
C VAL A 1017 111.47 91.99 -79.82
N ASP A 1018 112.29 93.00 -79.45
CA ASP A 1018 113.73 93.19 -79.73
C ASP A 1018 114.21 93.00 -81.20
N PRO A 1019 113.94 93.94 -82.13
CA PRO A 1019 114.34 93.80 -83.55
C PRO A 1019 115.83 94.14 -83.83
N ALA A 1020 116.44 93.49 -84.82
CA ALA A 1020 117.85 93.69 -85.23
C ALA A 1020 118.02 93.94 -86.75
N LEU A 1021 119.01 94.77 -87.13
CA LEU A 1021 119.29 95.17 -88.53
C LEU A 1021 120.78 94.96 -88.95
N GLU A 1022 121.02 94.25 -90.05
CA GLU A 1022 122.34 93.97 -90.67
C GLU A 1022 122.53 94.74 -91.99
N VAL A 1023 123.75 95.20 -92.38
CA VAL A 1023 124.05 96.00 -93.63
C VAL A 1023 125.45 95.65 -94.26
N VAL A 1024 125.62 95.60 -95.61
CA VAL A 1024 126.86 95.13 -96.34
C VAL A 1024 127.34 96.04 -97.53
N LEU A 1025 128.68 96.21 -97.80
CA LEU A 1025 129.37 97.09 -98.83
C LEU A 1025 130.45 96.39 -99.74
N PRO A 1026 130.88 96.94 -100.93
CA PRO A 1026 131.95 96.41 -101.83
C PRO A 1026 133.38 97.02 -101.69
N ALA A 1027 134.41 96.38 -102.29
CA ALA A 1027 135.78 96.30 -101.75
C ALA A 1027 136.95 97.21 -102.27
N TYR A 1028 136.79 98.20 -103.16
CA TYR A 1028 137.93 99.11 -103.48
C TYR A 1028 137.47 100.50 -103.95
N PHE A 1029 137.98 101.58 -103.34
CA PHE A 1029 137.57 102.96 -103.61
C PHE A 1029 138.80 103.90 -103.73
N ASP A 1030 139.07 104.41 -104.94
CA ASP A 1030 140.31 105.14 -105.30
C ASP A 1030 140.13 106.68 -105.35
N SER A 1031 140.16 107.34 -104.18
CA SER A 1031 140.00 108.80 -103.96
C SER A 1031 140.97 109.82 -104.64
N THR A 1032 141.72 109.48 -105.70
CA THR A 1032 142.72 110.39 -106.34
C THR A 1032 142.46 110.62 -107.82
N LYS A 1033 141.49 109.92 -108.42
CA LYS A 1033 141.01 110.26 -109.76
C LYS A 1033 140.13 111.50 -109.70
N ALA A 1034 140.33 112.42 -110.65
CA ALA A 1034 139.55 113.64 -110.78
C ALA A 1034 138.16 113.43 -111.46
N VAL A 1035 137.58 112.22 -111.42
CA VAL A 1035 136.27 111.86 -111.99
C VAL A 1035 135.48 110.96 -111.00
N ALA A 1036 134.14 111.09 -110.94
CA ALA A 1036 133.22 110.41 -109.99
C ALA A 1036 132.96 108.90 -110.28
N ASP A 1037 132.54 108.10 -109.27
CA ASP A 1037 132.31 106.62 -109.33
C ASP A 1037 131.02 106.16 -108.58
N THR A 1038 130.47 104.95 -108.88
CA THR A 1038 129.13 104.41 -108.42
C THR A 1038 129.22 103.09 -107.60
N VAL A 1039 128.38 102.84 -106.57
CA VAL A 1039 128.44 101.73 -105.55
C VAL A 1039 127.04 101.12 -105.17
N SER A 1040 126.93 99.83 -104.78
CA SER A 1040 125.67 99.14 -104.34
C SER A 1040 125.65 98.72 -102.82
N LEU A 1041 124.47 98.60 -102.18
CA LEU A 1041 124.17 98.38 -100.73
C LEU A 1041 123.07 97.30 -100.46
N SER A 1042 123.09 96.61 -99.31
CA SER A 1042 122.02 95.67 -98.86
C SER A 1042 121.87 95.60 -97.33
N ALA A 1043 120.66 95.27 -96.81
CA ALA A 1043 120.32 95.18 -95.37
C ALA A 1043 119.27 94.10 -94.98
N ARG A 1044 119.26 93.56 -93.75
CA ARG A 1044 118.31 92.51 -93.26
C ARG A 1044 117.68 92.83 -91.89
N LEU A 1045 116.36 92.64 -91.71
CA LEU A 1045 115.59 92.75 -90.45
C LEU A 1045 115.19 91.38 -89.86
N THR A 1046 115.44 91.19 -88.57
CA THR A 1046 115.06 89.98 -87.83
C THR A 1046 114.50 90.28 -86.44
N ASP A 1047 113.79 89.32 -85.84
CA ASP A 1047 113.47 89.34 -84.40
C ASP A 1047 114.69 89.01 -83.51
N ALA A 1048 114.48 88.97 -82.19
CA ALA A 1048 115.49 88.63 -81.18
C ALA A 1048 116.16 87.26 -81.39
N TYR A 1049 115.49 86.35 -82.11
CA TYR A 1049 115.95 85.00 -82.40
C TYR A 1049 116.55 84.86 -83.80
N ASN A 1050 116.80 85.99 -84.48
CA ASN A 1050 117.35 86.06 -85.83
C ASN A 1050 116.42 85.48 -86.91
N VAL A 1051 115.11 85.38 -86.61
CA VAL A 1051 114.08 84.98 -87.58
C VAL A 1051 113.67 86.20 -88.40
N GLY A 1052 113.70 86.07 -89.73
CA GLY A 1052 113.35 87.16 -90.64
C GLY A 1052 111.90 87.59 -90.47
N ILE A 1053 111.68 88.90 -90.34
CA ILE A 1053 110.34 89.48 -90.32
C ILE A 1053 109.95 89.79 -91.77
N ASP A 1054 108.92 89.11 -92.28
CA ASP A 1054 108.51 89.15 -93.68
C ASP A 1054 107.66 90.38 -94.05
N SER A 1055 107.25 91.15 -93.05
CA SER A 1055 106.34 92.30 -93.19
C SER A 1055 106.96 93.60 -92.63
N GLY A 1056 108.29 93.67 -92.53
CA GLY A 1056 109.02 94.84 -92.02
C GLY A 1056 109.44 95.83 -93.13
N ALA A 1057 109.55 97.13 -92.81
CA ALA A 1057 109.93 98.16 -93.79
C ALA A 1057 111.33 98.76 -93.51
N VAL A 1058 112.30 98.64 -94.43
CA VAL A 1058 113.71 99.09 -94.28
C VAL A 1058 114.03 100.21 -95.26
N TYR A 1059 114.57 101.35 -94.80
CA TYR A 1059 114.83 102.53 -95.64
C TYR A 1059 116.35 102.83 -95.79
N PHE A 1060 116.81 103.29 -96.97
CA PHE A 1060 118.23 103.62 -97.25
C PHE A 1060 118.47 105.13 -97.44
N SER A 1061 119.56 105.70 -96.88
CA SER A 1061 119.93 107.12 -97.04
C SER A 1061 121.46 107.33 -97.24
N ALA A 1062 121.91 108.46 -97.79
CA ALA A 1062 123.34 108.77 -97.93
C ALA A 1062 123.63 110.29 -97.91
N SER A 1063 124.65 110.72 -97.17
CA SER A 1063 124.87 112.16 -96.83
C SER A 1063 125.75 112.93 -97.83
N GLY A 1064 126.47 112.26 -98.75
CA GLY A 1064 127.42 112.89 -99.69
C GLY A 1064 127.27 112.52 -101.17
N GLY A 1065 126.23 111.76 -101.54
CA GLY A 1065 125.99 111.24 -102.89
C GLY A 1065 124.49 111.12 -103.21
N LYS A 1066 124.14 110.77 -104.45
CA LYS A 1066 122.73 110.59 -104.88
C LYS A 1066 122.40 109.10 -104.95
N ILE A 1067 121.37 108.65 -104.20
CA ILE A 1067 120.81 107.30 -104.30
C ILE A 1067 120.10 107.16 -105.65
N LEU A 1068 120.45 106.10 -106.39
CA LEU A 1068 119.91 105.84 -107.72
C LEU A 1068 118.67 104.94 -107.69
N VAL A 1069 118.58 104.00 -106.73
CA VAL A 1069 117.47 103.04 -106.62
C VAL A 1069 117.16 102.75 -105.14
N PRO A 1070 115.99 103.13 -104.61
CA PRO A 1070 115.50 102.66 -103.30
C PRO A 1070 114.64 101.37 -103.40
N MET A 1071 114.65 100.54 -102.36
CA MET A 1071 113.64 99.52 -102.04
C MET A 1071 113.31 99.59 -100.53
N ASP A 1072 112.02 99.46 -100.14
CA ASP A 1072 111.50 99.84 -98.82
C ASP A 1072 110.89 98.71 -97.94
N VAL A 1073 110.67 97.47 -98.43
CA VAL A 1073 110.05 96.36 -97.65
C VAL A 1073 110.94 95.11 -97.66
N THR A 1074 111.02 94.41 -96.53
CA THR A 1074 111.78 93.16 -96.43
C THR A 1074 111.10 92.01 -97.14
N ASP A 1075 111.90 91.10 -97.70
CA ASP A 1075 111.37 89.84 -98.20
C ASP A 1075 111.04 88.85 -97.06
N ILE A 1076 110.56 87.66 -97.44
CA ILE A 1076 110.23 86.56 -96.52
C ILE A 1076 111.39 86.12 -95.60
N ASN A 1077 112.63 86.49 -95.93
CA ASN A 1077 113.82 86.19 -95.13
C ASN A 1077 114.34 87.43 -94.36
N GLY A 1078 113.70 88.58 -94.53
CA GLY A 1078 114.04 89.84 -93.88
C GLY A 1078 114.92 90.80 -94.70
N TRP A 1079 115.30 90.55 -95.96
CA TRP A 1079 116.31 91.35 -96.71
C TRP A 1079 115.75 92.52 -97.58
N ALA A 1080 116.56 93.57 -97.79
CA ALA A 1080 116.33 94.77 -98.64
C ALA A 1080 117.64 95.29 -99.33
N TYR A 1081 117.58 95.99 -100.50
CA TYR A 1081 118.76 96.31 -101.38
C TYR A 1081 118.72 97.72 -102.06
N SER A 1082 119.87 98.39 -102.37
CA SER A 1082 119.95 99.78 -103.00
C SER A 1082 121.29 100.16 -103.76
N GLN A 1083 121.37 101.27 -104.53
CA GLN A 1083 122.58 101.79 -105.26
C GLN A 1083 122.86 103.33 -105.11
N LEU A 1084 124.13 103.80 -105.15
CA LEU A 1084 124.61 105.17 -104.81
C LEU A 1084 125.79 105.71 -105.68
N VAL A 1085 125.83 107.01 -106.07
CA VAL A 1085 126.97 107.70 -106.78
C VAL A 1085 127.63 108.79 -105.92
N ILE A 1086 128.97 108.94 -105.92
CA ILE A 1086 129.71 109.91 -105.07
C ILE A 1086 130.68 110.85 -105.87
N PRO A 1087 130.52 112.20 -105.81
CA PRO A 1087 131.40 113.17 -106.51
C PRO A 1087 132.81 113.39 -105.89
N ALA A 1088 133.81 113.71 -106.74
CA ALA A 1088 135.25 113.74 -106.43
C ALA A 1088 135.74 114.69 -105.31
N LYS A 1089 134.92 115.61 -104.79
CA LYS A 1089 135.32 116.55 -103.71
C LYS A 1089 134.67 116.29 -102.34
N ARG A 1090 133.89 115.21 -102.16
CA ARG A 1090 133.16 114.94 -100.90
C ARG A 1090 133.03 113.45 -100.50
N GLN A 1091 134.13 112.69 -100.54
CA GLN A 1091 134.12 111.26 -100.16
C GLN A 1091 134.34 111.04 -98.65
N LYS A 1092 133.36 111.38 -97.79
CA LYS A 1092 133.32 110.98 -96.37
C LYS A 1092 131.86 110.68 -95.91
N ASP A 1093 131.57 109.40 -95.68
CA ASP A 1093 130.48 108.78 -94.87
C ASP A 1093 129.13 108.42 -95.55
N ILE A 1094 128.58 107.22 -95.25
CA ILE A 1094 127.29 106.64 -95.73
C ILE A 1094 126.48 106.07 -94.53
N GLU A 1095 125.17 106.33 -94.40
CA GLU A 1095 124.32 105.88 -93.26
C GLU A 1095 123.00 105.22 -93.70
N VAL A 1096 122.72 103.99 -93.22
CA VAL A 1096 121.48 103.24 -93.50
C VAL A 1096 120.59 103.19 -92.25
N THR A 1097 119.28 103.43 -92.39
CA THR A 1097 118.33 103.57 -91.25
C THR A 1097 117.07 102.71 -91.43
N PHE A 1098 116.79 101.81 -90.48
CA PHE A 1098 115.48 101.18 -90.36
C PHE A 1098 114.54 102.01 -89.48
N GLN A 1099 113.31 102.25 -89.95
CA GLN A 1099 112.24 102.85 -89.16
C GLN A 1099 110.92 102.10 -89.44
N SER A 1100 110.33 101.47 -88.42
CA SER A 1100 108.93 101.01 -88.49
C SER A 1100 108.28 100.89 -87.10
N CYS A 1101 107.01 101.28 -86.99
CA CYS A 1101 106.14 101.16 -85.80
C CYS A 1101 106.79 101.58 -84.47
N GLY A 1102 107.47 102.73 -84.45
CA GLY A 1102 108.06 103.30 -83.24
C GLY A 1102 109.42 102.73 -82.84
N VAL A 1103 109.98 101.80 -83.62
CA VAL A 1103 111.34 101.29 -83.44
C VAL A 1103 112.23 101.78 -84.59
N GLU A 1104 113.31 102.47 -84.25
CA GLU A 1104 114.30 102.98 -85.19
C GLU A 1104 115.67 102.33 -84.90
N VAL A 1105 116.28 101.71 -85.91
CA VAL A 1105 117.61 101.11 -85.81
C VAL A 1105 118.50 101.71 -86.92
N LYS A 1106 119.50 102.51 -86.53
CA LYS A 1106 120.42 103.22 -87.44
C LYS A 1106 121.80 102.57 -87.50
N LYS A 1107 122.45 102.58 -88.66
CA LYS A 1107 123.84 102.11 -88.84
C LYS A 1107 124.64 102.98 -89.81
N THR A 1108 125.67 103.67 -89.31
CA THR A 1108 126.54 104.61 -90.05
C THR A 1108 127.92 103.99 -90.39
N ILE A 1109 128.49 104.31 -91.56
CA ILE A 1109 129.81 103.81 -92.04
C ILE A 1109 130.68 104.96 -92.57
N THR A 1110 131.96 105.05 -92.17
CA THR A 1110 132.88 106.21 -92.41
C THR A 1110 134.14 105.84 -93.21
N ALA A 1111 134.65 106.70 -94.10
CA ALA A 1111 135.86 106.44 -94.95
C ALA A 1111 137.08 107.35 -94.60
N SER A 1112 138.30 106.79 -94.44
CA SER A 1112 139.54 107.52 -94.08
C SER A 1112 140.63 107.50 -95.18
N GLY A 1113 141.38 108.58 -95.36
CA GLY A 1113 142.30 108.77 -96.49
C GLY A 1113 143.68 108.11 -96.31
N GLY A 1114 144.01 107.14 -97.19
CA GLY A 1114 145.29 106.42 -97.29
C GLY A 1114 145.07 104.97 -97.74
N LYS A 1115 144.96 104.74 -99.05
CA LYS A 1115 144.12 103.69 -99.67
C LYS A 1115 144.58 102.24 -99.50
N LYS A 1116 144.22 101.65 -98.37
CA LYS A 1116 143.91 100.23 -98.10
C LYS A 1116 142.76 100.27 -97.09
N LYS A 1117 141.77 99.38 -97.03
CA LYS A 1117 141.59 98.00 -97.49
C LYS A 1117 140.08 97.72 -97.48
#